data_AF-V4L1F4-F1
#
_entry.id   AF-V4L1F4-F1
#
_cell.length_a   1.000
_cell.length_b   1.000
_cell.length_c   1.000
_cell.angle_alpha   90.00
_cell.angle_beta   90.00
_cell.angle_gamma   90.00
#
_symmetry.space_group_name_H-M   'P 1'
#
loop_
_entity.id
_entity.type
_entity.pdbx_description
1 polymer ?
#
loop_
_entity_poly.entity_id
_entity_poly.type
_entity_poly.pdbx_seq_one_letter_code
_entity_poly.pdbx_strand_id
1 'polypeptide(L)'
;MNGELVRQQTMTNSFCRGLLAICLWLLAFASQIAVAQTAPVNAAPVPNAEILEAKIAEAESAADPSDEHKNQLLSLYQQALSYLQETAANEAAAQAFREALQTAPGEALAIREKTAASSAAEAEITLPLDRSSSLQDLETFLLQDKGDLALANNLLADLSRRLEEEAARPALIRQRLQSVEEELTENQAQQQLLSAAEDESMDTQARRWLLEAQAQALRTENEMLDQELSSHSARVDLLEAKREAAGQRSAAIGRRIALLEELIRTRRQADAERAMLAAETRRLEAEGQHPLVVRLAGGNASLSNQIAQTVAQLDDIARRKEATELLERQLDGDFNSAREIIAIGGSNLSGELGNLLRQQRQNLPELRLFERKAREREALASQTGIKRVLHRREQQRLMDTEAHVSRLLAEAGVDEASESMRTRLVELVDERRALLQQAIESEDLLLLELGELEASQTDLLKTIKRFDELLDVNLLWVRSASRNELAELGALPEQIWRIISPSGWYGAASVLAHQATHSAVFILLGSALIAFLWGRKYLVRFVEETSNKLGKPITDRFAYTLQVLIVSLVAAAAWPLLAAVVGWQLQVSEAATEFSAAVGIALVLLAMQFYLLRAFRFICIPRGLAAAHFRWPEPSLQLLRRELDRLSWTYLPAAGVTAVIVALDPLNA
;
A
#
# COMPACT_ATOMS: atom_id res chain seq x y z
N MET A 1 -61.23 -44.77 -66.90
CA MET A 1 -61.25 -44.25 -65.51
C MET A 1 -60.94 -42.74 -65.51
N ASN A 2 -61.78 -41.92 -66.14
CA ASN A 2 -61.58 -40.46 -66.21
C ASN A 2 -62.28 -39.72 -65.06
N GLY A 3 -62.29 -40.32 -63.86
CA GLY A 3 -63.02 -39.83 -62.69
C GLY A 3 -62.15 -39.29 -61.54
N GLU A 4 -60.82 -39.48 -61.59
CA GLU A 4 -59.97 -39.21 -60.41
C GLU A 4 -59.13 -37.93 -60.51
N LEU A 5 -58.91 -37.37 -61.70
CA LEU A 5 -58.09 -36.15 -61.87
C LEU A 5 -58.85 -34.84 -61.61
N VAL A 6 -60.18 -34.84 -61.60
CA VAL A 6 -61.00 -33.63 -61.30
C VAL A 6 -61.23 -33.45 -59.79
N ARG A 7 -61.03 -34.49 -58.97
CA ARG A 7 -61.19 -34.43 -57.51
C ARG A 7 -59.97 -33.91 -56.75
N GLN A 8 -58.77 -33.95 -57.35
CA GLN A 8 -57.56 -33.46 -56.68
C GLN A 8 -57.30 -31.96 -56.87
N GLN A 9 -57.78 -31.33 -57.94
CA GLN A 9 -57.66 -29.87 -58.13
C GLN A 9 -58.69 -29.03 -57.34
N THR A 10 -59.79 -29.65 -56.89
CA THR A 10 -60.82 -28.97 -56.08
C THR A 10 -60.50 -28.96 -54.58
N MET A 11 -59.70 -29.93 -54.10
CA MET A 11 -59.27 -29.99 -52.70
C MET A 11 -58.17 -28.99 -52.35
N THR A 12 -57.23 -28.72 -53.26
CA THR A 12 -56.12 -27.77 -53.00
C THR A 12 -56.60 -26.31 -52.99
N ASN A 13 -57.56 -25.94 -53.84
CA ASN A 13 -58.17 -24.61 -53.81
C ASN A 13 -59.13 -24.40 -52.62
N SER A 14 -59.74 -25.47 -52.09
CA SER A 14 -60.55 -25.41 -50.87
C SER A 14 -59.69 -25.26 -49.61
N PHE A 15 -58.53 -25.93 -49.57
CA PHE A 15 -57.62 -25.85 -48.42
C PHE A 15 -56.92 -24.49 -48.33
N CYS A 16 -56.48 -23.92 -49.46
CA CYS A 16 -55.91 -22.57 -49.49
C CYS A 16 -56.94 -21.46 -49.21
N ARG A 17 -58.21 -21.64 -49.61
CA ARG A 17 -59.30 -20.71 -49.25
C ARG A 17 -59.72 -20.84 -47.78
N GLY A 18 -59.64 -22.05 -47.20
CA GLY A 18 -59.84 -22.28 -45.78
C GLY A 18 -58.74 -21.64 -44.91
N LEU A 19 -57.49 -21.74 -45.32
CA LEU A 19 -56.35 -21.12 -44.61
C LEU A 19 -56.34 -19.59 -44.73
N LEU A 20 -56.71 -19.03 -45.89
CA LEU A 20 -56.91 -17.58 -46.04
C LEU A 20 -58.12 -17.07 -45.25
N ALA A 21 -59.21 -17.84 -45.18
CA ALA A 21 -60.37 -17.50 -44.35
C ALA A 21 -60.03 -17.57 -42.85
N ILE A 22 -59.24 -18.55 -42.40
CA ILE A 22 -58.79 -18.68 -41.01
C ILE A 22 -57.78 -17.58 -40.65
N CYS A 23 -56.87 -17.20 -41.56
CA CYS A 23 -55.98 -16.04 -41.36
C CYS A 23 -56.75 -14.71 -41.36
N LEU A 24 -57.78 -14.54 -42.20
CA LEU A 24 -58.68 -13.37 -42.16
C LEU A 24 -59.58 -13.37 -40.91
N TRP A 25 -59.96 -14.54 -40.40
CA TRP A 25 -60.73 -14.67 -39.16
C TRP A 25 -59.86 -14.41 -37.92
N LEU A 26 -58.59 -14.82 -37.94
CA LEU A 26 -57.59 -14.49 -36.91
C LEU A 26 -57.17 -13.02 -36.96
N LEU A 27 -57.08 -12.40 -38.14
CA LEU A 27 -56.89 -10.94 -38.29
C LEU A 27 -58.13 -10.13 -37.90
N ALA A 28 -59.34 -10.68 -38.08
CA ALA A 28 -60.59 -10.07 -37.59
C ALA A 28 -60.75 -10.21 -36.07
N PHE A 29 -60.21 -11.28 -35.45
CA PHE A 29 -60.16 -11.41 -33.99
C PHE A 29 -59.05 -10.57 -33.34
N ALA A 30 -57.95 -10.30 -34.05
CA ALA A 30 -56.90 -9.39 -33.59
C ALA A 30 -57.25 -7.90 -33.75
N SER A 31 -58.28 -7.55 -34.53
CA SER A 31 -58.75 -6.17 -34.74
C SER A 31 -60.01 -5.81 -33.94
N GLN A 32 -60.46 -6.69 -33.04
CA GLN A 32 -61.51 -6.41 -32.04
C GLN A 32 -61.02 -6.47 -30.59
N ILE A 33 -59.77 -6.09 -30.34
CA ILE A 33 -59.48 -5.32 -29.11
C ILE A 33 -59.83 -3.86 -29.43
N ALA A 34 -61.12 -3.66 -29.73
CA ALA A 34 -61.72 -2.37 -29.54
C ALA A 34 -61.58 -2.08 -28.06
N VAL A 35 -60.84 -1.03 -27.77
CA VAL A 35 -60.85 -0.29 -26.52
C VAL A 35 -62.25 -0.41 -25.93
N ALA A 36 -62.38 -1.26 -24.90
CA ALA A 36 -63.45 -1.09 -23.95
C ALA A 36 -63.20 0.30 -23.39
N GLN A 37 -63.89 1.29 -23.95
CA GLN A 37 -64.20 2.50 -23.23
C GLN A 37 -65.01 2.00 -22.04
N THR A 38 -64.29 1.61 -20.98
CA THR A 38 -64.79 1.78 -19.64
C THR A 38 -65.28 3.22 -19.64
N ALA A 39 -66.61 3.38 -19.56
CA ALA A 39 -67.20 4.64 -19.17
C ALA A 39 -66.32 5.22 -18.06
N PRO A 40 -66.09 6.55 -18.02
CA PRO A 40 -65.41 7.13 -16.89
C PRO A 40 -66.25 6.74 -15.67
N VAL A 41 -65.79 5.72 -14.93
CA VAL A 41 -65.97 5.69 -13.49
C VAL A 41 -65.49 7.07 -13.12
N ASN A 42 -66.38 7.88 -12.55
CA ASN A 42 -66.05 9.20 -12.04
C ASN A 42 -64.83 9.03 -11.14
N ALA A 43 -63.63 9.14 -11.73
CA ALA A 43 -62.40 9.25 -11.02
C ALA A 43 -62.58 10.59 -10.33
N ALA A 44 -62.73 10.55 -9.01
CA ALA A 44 -62.58 11.74 -8.21
C ALA A 44 -61.33 12.48 -8.72
N PRO A 45 -61.38 13.80 -8.88
CA PRO A 45 -60.24 14.55 -9.39
C PRO A 45 -59.03 14.17 -8.53
N VAL A 46 -57.95 13.73 -9.19
CA VAL A 46 -56.66 13.45 -8.55
C VAL A 46 -56.37 14.61 -7.61
N PRO A 47 -56.05 14.37 -6.32
CA PRO A 47 -55.90 15.45 -5.37
C PRO A 47 -54.76 16.37 -5.82
N ASN A 48 -55.10 17.61 -6.20
CA ASN A 48 -54.10 18.63 -6.50
C ASN A 48 -53.54 19.17 -5.17
N ALA A 49 -52.25 19.55 -5.12
CA ALA A 49 -51.60 20.01 -3.89
C ALA A 49 -52.37 21.16 -3.20
N GLU A 50 -52.91 22.09 -4.00
CA GLU A 50 -53.76 23.19 -3.53
C GLU A 50 -55.07 22.73 -2.85
N ILE A 51 -55.64 21.61 -3.29
CA ILE A 51 -56.88 21.04 -2.73
C ILE A 51 -56.59 20.37 -1.38
N LEU A 52 -55.45 19.68 -1.27
CA LEU A 52 -55.00 19.08 -0.01
C LEU A 52 -54.61 20.14 1.03
N GLU A 53 -53.92 21.21 0.63
CA GLU A 53 -53.61 22.34 1.50
C GLU A 53 -54.88 23.05 2.00
N ALA A 54 -55.87 23.26 1.13
CA ALA A 54 -57.16 23.80 1.52
C ALA A 54 -57.91 22.88 2.49
N LYS A 55 -57.84 21.55 2.30
CA LYS A 55 -58.47 20.55 3.18
C LYS A 55 -57.76 20.39 4.52
N ILE A 56 -56.45 20.60 4.58
CA ILE A 56 -55.68 20.71 5.82
C ILE A 56 -56.15 21.94 6.61
N ALA A 57 -56.26 23.11 5.96
CA ALA A 57 -56.76 24.33 6.61
C ALA A 57 -58.23 24.20 7.08
N GLU A 58 -59.07 23.50 6.31
CA GLU A 58 -60.46 23.18 6.68
C GLU A 58 -60.53 22.23 7.87
N ALA A 59 -59.71 21.17 7.90
CA ALA A 59 -59.62 20.23 9.02
C ALA A 59 -59.05 20.88 10.30
N GLU A 60 -58.09 21.81 10.17
CA GLU A 60 -57.54 22.59 11.29
C GLU A 60 -58.57 23.56 11.89
N SER A 61 -59.46 24.12 11.06
CA SER A 61 -60.51 25.05 11.49
C SER A 61 -61.83 24.39 11.90
N ALA A 62 -62.02 23.10 11.60
CA ALA A 62 -63.21 22.34 11.99
C ALA A 62 -63.30 22.13 13.51
N ALA A 63 -64.51 22.38 14.05
CA ALA A 63 -64.88 22.25 15.46
C ALA A 63 -65.51 20.87 15.76
N ASP A 64 -64.76 19.80 15.53
CA ASP A 64 -65.20 18.42 15.85
C ASP A 64 -64.73 17.99 17.25
N PRO A 65 -65.43 17.09 17.97
CA PRO A 65 -65.33 16.94 19.42
C PRO A 65 -64.22 16.00 19.94
N SER A 66 -63.34 15.44 19.08
CA SER A 66 -62.21 14.61 19.53
C SER A 66 -60.90 14.99 18.84
N ASP A 67 -59.93 15.49 19.61
CA ASP A 67 -58.58 15.87 19.13
C ASP A 67 -57.86 14.72 18.40
N GLU A 68 -58.17 13.46 18.76
CA GLU A 68 -57.49 12.28 18.23
C GLU A 68 -57.88 11.92 16.78
N HIS A 69 -59.16 11.98 16.40
CA HIS A 69 -59.59 11.79 15.00
C HIS A 69 -59.11 12.92 14.09
N LYS A 70 -59.13 14.16 14.57
CA LYS A 70 -58.61 15.33 13.85
C LYS A 70 -57.12 15.17 13.53
N ASN A 71 -56.33 14.74 14.50
CA ASN A 71 -54.91 14.47 14.31
C ASN A 71 -54.65 13.33 13.31
N GLN A 72 -55.46 12.27 13.33
CA GLN A 72 -55.36 11.18 12.35
C GLN A 72 -55.66 11.67 10.93
N LEU A 73 -56.73 12.42 10.73
CA LEU A 73 -57.10 12.96 9.41
C LEU A 73 -56.02 13.92 8.87
N LEU A 74 -55.50 14.82 9.72
CA LEU A 74 -54.40 15.72 9.35
C LEU A 74 -53.14 14.95 8.95
N SER A 75 -52.81 13.88 9.67
CA SER A 75 -51.64 13.06 9.33
C SER A 75 -51.77 12.40 7.95
N LEU A 76 -52.97 11.95 7.57
CA LEU A 76 -53.23 11.35 6.25
C LEU A 76 -53.07 12.39 5.13
N TYR A 77 -53.61 13.59 5.31
CA TYR A 77 -53.46 14.66 4.31
C TYR A 77 -52.02 15.18 4.20
N GLN A 78 -51.29 15.29 5.30
CA GLN A 78 -49.88 15.68 5.30
C GLN A 78 -49.00 14.65 4.58
N GLN A 79 -49.24 13.35 4.80
CA GLN A 79 -48.55 12.28 4.07
C GLN A 79 -48.91 12.28 2.57
N ALA A 80 -50.18 12.53 2.22
CA ALA A 80 -50.58 12.65 0.83
C ALA A 80 -49.86 13.83 0.13
N LEU A 81 -49.72 14.96 0.83
CA LEU A 81 -48.99 16.12 0.32
C LEU A 81 -47.49 15.84 0.14
N SER A 82 -46.84 15.12 1.06
CA SER A 82 -45.43 14.74 0.88
C SER A 82 -45.21 13.86 -0.34
N TYR A 83 -46.11 12.91 -0.61
CA TYR A 83 -46.04 12.09 -1.83
C TYR A 83 -46.20 12.92 -3.12
N LEU A 84 -47.04 13.95 -3.10
CA LEU A 84 -47.15 14.88 -4.24
C LEU A 84 -45.89 15.73 -4.44
N GLN A 85 -45.21 16.11 -3.36
CA GLN A 85 -43.92 16.80 -3.45
C GLN A 85 -42.83 15.88 -4.00
N GLU A 86 -42.79 14.62 -3.56
CA GLU A 86 -41.90 13.59 -4.11
C GLU A 86 -42.18 13.36 -5.60
N THR A 87 -43.45 13.32 -6.01
CA THR A 87 -43.86 13.21 -7.42
C THR A 87 -43.23 14.32 -8.27
N ALA A 88 -43.36 15.58 -7.85
CA ALA A 88 -42.78 16.71 -8.57
C ALA A 88 -41.24 16.66 -8.63
N ALA A 89 -40.60 16.22 -7.53
CA ALA A 89 -39.14 16.03 -7.49
C ALA A 89 -38.67 14.92 -8.44
N ASN A 90 -39.38 13.79 -8.47
CA ASN A 90 -39.11 12.65 -9.35
C ASN A 90 -39.27 13.05 -10.82
N GLU A 91 -40.34 13.78 -11.17
CA GLU A 91 -40.57 14.28 -12.53
C GLU A 91 -39.45 15.23 -12.99
N ALA A 92 -39.00 16.13 -12.11
CA ALA A 92 -37.89 17.04 -12.39
C ALA A 92 -36.57 16.28 -12.60
N ALA A 93 -36.28 15.27 -11.77
CA ALA A 93 -35.11 14.41 -11.92
C ALA A 93 -35.17 13.57 -13.21
N ALA A 94 -36.33 12.99 -13.54
CA ALA A 94 -36.56 12.25 -14.77
C ALA A 94 -36.32 13.12 -16.02
N GLN A 95 -36.72 14.40 -15.97
CA GLN A 95 -36.44 15.35 -17.03
C GLN A 95 -34.93 15.65 -17.16
N ALA A 96 -34.22 15.85 -16.05
CA ALA A 96 -32.77 16.05 -16.06
C ALA A 96 -32.01 14.85 -16.66
N PHE A 97 -32.45 13.62 -16.36
CA PHE A 97 -31.87 12.41 -16.96
C PHE A 97 -32.14 12.30 -18.47
N ARG A 98 -33.33 12.67 -18.92
CA ARG A 98 -33.66 12.74 -20.36
C ARG A 98 -32.81 13.76 -21.10
N GLU A 99 -32.57 14.92 -20.49
CA GLU A 99 -31.69 15.95 -21.05
C GLU A 99 -30.24 15.47 -21.12
N ALA A 100 -29.73 14.85 -20.04
CA ALA A 100 -28.40 14.29 -19.99
C ALA A 100 -28.18 13.21 -21.07
N LEU A 101 -29.17 12.36 -21.35
CA LEU A 101 -29.10 11.36 -22.41
C LEU A 101 -28.87 11.99 -23.80
N GLN A 102 -29.40 13.19 -24.05
CA GLN A 102 -29.26 13.90 -25.33
C GLN A 102 -27.96 14.71 -25.41
N THR A 103 -27.55 15.37 -24.33
CA THR A 103 -26.42 16.31 -24.35
C THR A 103 -25.07 15.65 -24.04
N ALA A 104 -25.04 14.66 -23.14
CA ALA A 104 -23.81 14.07 -22.63
C ALA A 104 -22.90 13.48 -23.73
N PRO A 105 -23.40 12.77 -24.76
CA PRO A 105 -22.54 12.25 -25.83
C PRO A 105 -21.85 13.37 -26.62
N GLY A 106 -22.55 14.47 -26.90
CA GLY A 106 -21.99 15.62 -27.61
C GLY A 106 -20.93 16.35 -26.79
N GLU A 107 -21.17 16.53 -25.49
CA GLU A 107 -20.18 17.08 -24.56
C GLU A 107 -18.94 16.20 -24.44
N ALA A 108 -19.12 14.87 -24.35
CA ALA A 108 -18.03 13.91 -24.23
C ALA A 108 -17.11 13.96 -25.47
N LEU A 109 -17.69 14.01 -26.67
CA LEU A 109 -16.94 14.17 -27.91
C LEU A 109 -16.19 15.51 -27.96
N ALA A 110 -16.87 16.62 -27.62
CA ALA A 110 -16.23 17.94 -27.62
C ALA A 110 -15.06 18.02 -26.63
N ILE A 111 -15.16 17.35 -25.47
CA ILE A 111 -14.07 17.25 -24.50
C ILE A 111 -12.90 16.46 -25.07
N ARG A 112 -13.16 15.29 -25.68
CA ARG A 112 -12.12 14.45 -26.29
C ARG A 112 -11.40 15.16 -27.44
N GLU A 113 -12.13 15.88 -28.30
CA GLU A 113 -11.55 16.66 -29.39
C GLU A 113 -10.64 17.79 -28.89
N LYS A 114 -11.10 18.58 -27.92
CA LYS A 114 -10.29 19.63 -27.29
C LYS A 114 -9.03 19.06 -26.66
N THR A 115 -9.17 17.92 -25.98
CA THR A 115 -8.09 17.23 -25.29
C THR A 115 -7.05 16.70 -26.28
N ALA A 116 -7.49 16.09 -27.38
CA ALA A 116 -6.61 15.64 -28.47
C ALA A 116 -5.88 16.82 -29.15
N ALA A 117 -6.57 17.94 -29.38
CA ALA A 117 -5.97 19.14 -29.96
C ALA A 117 -4.91 19.77 -29.04
N SER A 118 -5.17 19.85 -27.73
CA SER A 118 -4.20 20.33 -26.75
C SER A 118 -2.98 19.41 -26.63
N SER A 119 -3.17 18.09 -26.64
CA SER A 119 -2.05 17.13 -26.62
C SER A 119 -1.16 17.24 -27.86
N ALA A 120 -1.74 17.54 -29.03
CA ALA A 120 -0.98 17.73 -30.27
C ALA A 120 -0.17 19.05 -30.25
N ALA A 121 -0.71 20.11 -29.65
CA ALA A 121 -0.02 21.39 -29.49
C ALA A 121 1.09 21.32 -28.41
N GLU A 122 0.87 20.58 -27.32
CA GLU A 122 1.86 20.40 -26.23
C GLU A 122 3.03 19.48 -26.57
N ALA A 123 2.99 18.75 -27.69
CA ALA A 123 4.16 17.99 -28.17
C ALA A 123 5.34 18.93 -28.49
N GLU A 124 5.08 20.19 -28.81
CA GLU A 124 6.04 21.29 -28.76
C GLU A 124 5.93 21.98 -27.41
N ILE A 125 6.54 21.43 -26.35
CA ILE A 125 6.66 22.12 -25.06
C ILE A 125 7.54 23.37 -25.28
N THR A 126 6.91 24.46 -25.71
CA THR A 126 7.50 25.79 -25.71
C THR A 126 7.32 26.32 -24.29
N LEU A 127 8.22 25.88 -23.40
CA LEU A 127 8.42 26.60 -22.16
C LEU A 127 8.71 28.06 -22.55
N PRO A 128 7.98 29.05 -21.99
CA PRO A 128 8.32 30.46 -22.16
C PRO A 128 9.56 30.80 -21.30
N LEU A 129 10.58 29.94 -21.38
CA LEU A 129 11.83 30.06 -20.67
C LEU A 129 12.86 30.56 -21.67
N ASP A 130 13.09 31.86 -21.63
CA ASP A 130 14.37 32.35 -22.12
C ASP A 130 15.47 31.70 -21.25
N ARG A 131 16.58 31.30 -21.88
CA ARG A 131 17.76 30.72 -21.21
C ARG A 131 18.37 31.69 -20.17
N SER A 132 17.89 32.91 -20.12
CA SER A 132 18.27 34.00 -19.21
C SER A 132 17.45 34.08 -17.92
N SER A 133 16.39 33.28 -17.76
CA SER A 133 15.53 33.29 -16.55
C SER A 133 16.33 33.05 -15.27
N SER A 134 16.03 33.82 -14.22
CA SER A 134 16.74 33.72 -12.94
C SER A 134 16.29 32.46 -12.17
N LEU A 135 17.16 31.95 -11.29
CA LEU A 135 16.83 30.79 -10.45
C LEU A 135 15.58 31.02 -9.58
N GLN A 136 15.38 32.26 -9.11
CA GLN A 136 14.21 32.63 -8.32
C GLN A 136 12.91 32.63 -9.14
N ASP A 137 12.97 33.04 -10.42
CA ASP A 137 11.81 32.97 -11.31
C ASP A 137 11.42 31.51 -11.59
N LEU A 138 12.42 30.65 -11.84
CA LEU A 138 12.20 29.21 -12.05
C LEU A 138 11.54 28.55 -10.83
N GLU A 139 11.99 28.86 -9.62
CA GLU A 139 11.40 28.35 -8.38
C GLU A 139 9.95 28.84 -8.18
N THR A 140 9.67 30.08 -8.58
CA THR A 140 8.31 30.65 -8.52
C THR A 140 7.36 29.92 -9.48
N PHE A 141 7.80 29.68 -10.72
CA PHE A 141 7.03 28.88 -11.68
C PHE A 141 6.84 27.44 -11.21
N LEU A 142 7.86 26.83 -10.62
CA LEU A 142 7.74 25.48 -10.04
C LEU A 142 6.68 25.42 -8.95
N LEU A 143 6.63 26.41 -8.05
CA LEU A 143 5.64 26.47 -6.98
C LEU A 143 4.22 26.64 -7.52
N GLN A 144 4.05 27.49 -8.54
CA GLN A 144 2.77 27.68 -9.21
C GLN A 144 2.29 26.38 -9.87
N ASP A 145 3.17 25.71 -10.60
CA ASP A 145 2.85 24.45 -11.28
C ASP A 145 2.51 23.33 -10.30
N LYS A 146 3.20 23.24 -9.17
CA LYS A 146 2.87 22.30 -8.08
C LYS A 146 1.48 22.57 -7.51
N GLY A 147 1.09 23.84 -7.38
CA GLY A 147 -0.27 24.23 -6.99
C GLY A 147 -1.33 23.80 -8.02
N ASP A 148 -1.07 24.06 -9.31
CA ASP A 148 -1.95 23.67 -10.40
C ASP A 148 -2.09 22.13 -10.52
N LEU A 149 -1.00 21.39 -10.29
CA LEU A 149 -1.01 19.92 -10.26
C LEU A 149 -1.89 19.39 -9.12
N ALA A 150 -1.81 19.99 -7.93
CA ALA A 150 -2.65 19.59 -6.80
C ALA A 150 -4.14 19.78 -7.09
N LEU A 151 -4.52 20.91 -7.72
CA LEU A 151 -5.89 21.16 -8.16
C LEU A 151 -6.35 20.14 -9.21
N ALA A 152 -5.50 19.83 -10.19
CA ALA A 152 -5.79 18.84 -11.23
C ALA A 152 -5.98 17.43 -10.64
N ASN A 153 -5.13 17.02 -9.70
CA ASN A 153 -5.21 15.72 -9.03
C ASN A 153 -6.47 15.61 -8.15
N ASN A 154 -6.85 16.67 -7.44
CA ASN A 154 -8.10 16.68 -6.66
C ASN A 154 -9.33 16.49 -7.56
N LEU A 155 -9.34 17.14 -8.72
CA LEU A 155 -10.42 16.99 -9.69
C LEU A 155 -10.45 15.57 -10.30
N LEU A 156 -9.29 14.99 -10.58
CA LEU A 156 -9.18 13.60 -11.04
C LEU A 156 -9.69 12.61 -10.00
N ALA A 157 -9.34 12.81 -8.72
CA ALA A 157 -9.79 11.96 -7.63
C ALA A 157 -11.31 12.04 -7.44
N ASP A 158 -11.89 13.25 -7.48
CA ASP A 158 -13.34 13.43 -7.39
C ASP A 158 -14.08 12.75 -8.56
N LEU A 159 -13.60 12.91 -9.79
CA LEU A 159 -14.18 12.24 -10.97
C LEU A 159 -14.06 10.72 -10.90
N SER A 160 -12.94 10.20 -10.41
CA SER A 160 -12.71 8.76 -10.25
C SER A 160 -13.66 8.18 -9.20
N ARG A 161 -13.84 8.86 -8.06
CA ARG A 161 -14.81 8.47 -7.03
C ARG A 161 -16.24 8.46 -7.57
N ARG A 162 -16.66 9.47 -8.34
CA ARG A 162 -17.98 9.51 -8.97
C ARG A 162 -18.20 8.34 -9.94
N LEU A 163 -17.18 7.97 -10.72
CA LEU A 163 -17.25 6.81 -11.61
C LEU A 163 -17.40 5.50 -10.84
N GLU A 164 -16.71 5.35 -9.70
CA GLU A 164 -16.89 4.18 -8.82
C GLU A 164 -18.30 4.12 -8.22
N GLU A 165 -18.85 5.26 -7.79
CA GLU A 165 -20.24 5.37 -7.30
C GLU A 165 -21.25 4.99 -8.40
N GLU A 166 -21.04 5.47 -9.63
CA GLU A 166 -21.89 5.14 -10.79
C GLU A 166 -21.74 3.69 -11.27
N ALA A 167 -20.63 3.00 -10.96
CA ALA A 167 -20.45 1.60 -11.34
C ALA A 167 -21.40 0.65 -10.59
N ALA A 168 -21.70 0.94 -9.32
CA ALA A 168 -22.63 0.14 -8.51
C ALA A 168 -24.11 0.53 -8.72
N ARG A 169 -24.36 1.72 -9.28
CA ARG A 169 -25.68 2.34 -9.36
C ARG A 169 -26.73 1.50 -10.11
N PRO A 170 -26.46 0.87 -11.28
CA PRO A 170 -27.47 0.08 -12.00
C PRO A 170 -28.01 -1.12 -11.21
N ALA A 171 -27.19 -1.75 -10.36
CA ALA A 171 -27.63 -2.86 -9.52
C ALA A 171 -28.61 -2.38 -8.44
N LEU A 172 -28.31 -1.24 -7.80
CA LEU A 172 -29.18 -0.60 -6.81
C LEU A 172 -30.50 -0.14 -7.41
N ILE A 173 -30.46 0.45 -8.62
CA ILE A 173 -31.68 0.87 -9.34
C ILE A 173 -32.57 -0.34 -9.62
N ARG A 174 -32.02 -1.44 -10.15
CA ARG A 174 -32.79 -2.66 -10.42
C ARG A 174 -33.45 -3.24 -9.16
N GLN A 175 -32.76 -3.21 -8.03
CA GLN A 175 -33.32 -3.63 -6.75
C GLN A 175 -34.47 -2.71 -6.30
N ARG A 176 -34.30 -1.38 -6.44
CA ARG A 176 -35.36 -0.43 -6.09
C ARG A 176 -36.58 -0.56 -7.00
N LEU A 177 -36.38 -0.72 -8.31
CA LEU A 177 -37.46 -0.95 -9.27
C LEU A 177 -38.33 -2.15 -8.88
N GLN A 178 -37.70 -3.26 -8.44
CA GLN A 178 -38.44 -4.42 -7.93
C GLN A 178 -39.27 -4.07 -6.69
N SER A 179 -38.69 -3.35 -5.71
CA SER A 179 -39.43 -2.95 -4.50
C SER A 179 -40.59 -1.99 -4.81
N VAL A 180 -40.40 -1.07 -5.77
CA VAL A 180 -41.45 -0.13 -6.21
C VAL A 180 -42.60 -0.89 -6.88
N GLU A 181 -42.31 -1.93 -7.66
CA GLU A 181 -43.33 -2.79 -8.26
C GLU A 181 -44.13 -3.55 -7.19
N GLU A 182 -43.45 -4.11 -6.18
CA GLU A 182 -44.09 -4.75 -5.03
C GLU A 182 -44.99 -3.76 -4.27
N GLU A 183 -44.50 -2.58 -3.92
CA GLU A 183 -45.25 -1.51 -3.24
C GLU A 183 -46.46 -1.03 -4.07
N LEU A 184 -46.33 -0.93 -5.39
CA LEU A 184 -47.44 -0.60 -6.29
C LEU A 184 -48.54 -1.68 -6.27
N THR A 185 -48.17 -2.96 -6.26
CA THR A 185 -49.15 -4.05 -6.19
C THR A 185 -49.88 -4.07 -4.84
N GLU A 186 -49.18 -3.80 -3.74
CA GLU A 186 -49.78 -3.70 -2.41
C GLU A 186 -50.74 -2.51 -2.31
N ASN A 187 -50.32 -1.33 -2.80
CA ASN A 187 -51.15 -0.14 -2.83
C ASN A 187 -52.42 -0.36 -3.68
N GLN A 188 -52.30 -1.01 -4.85
CA GLN A 188 -53.46 -1.38 -5.68
C GLN A 188 -54.42 -2.32 -4.95
N ALA A 189 -53.92 -3.32 -4.23
CA ALA A 189 -54.75 -4.22 -3.43
C ALA A 189 -55.50 -3.46 -2.32
N GLN A 190 -54.84 -2.52 -1.63
CA GLN A 190 -55.48 -1.67 -0.62
C GLN A 190 -56.54 -0.74 -1.22
N GLN A 191 -56.29 -0.15 -2.40
CA GLN A 191 -57.28 0.65 -3.10
C GLN A 191 -58.53 -0.17 -3.50
N GLN A 192 -58.35 -1.43 -3.92
CA GLN A 192 -59.47 -2.34 -4.22
C GLN A 192 -60.28 -2.71 -2.97
N LEU A 193 -59.62 -2.93 -1.83
CA LEU A 193 -60.28 -3.18 -0.55
C LEU A 193 -61.11 -1.96 -0.08
N LEU A 194 -60.56 -0.74 -0.26
CA LEU A 194 -61.24 0.51 0.11
C LEU A 194 -62.40 0.85 -0.82
N SER A 195 -62.33 0.51 -2.12
CA SER A 195 -63.43 0.74 -3.06
C SER A 195 -64.59 -0.24 -2.87
N ALA A 196 -64.31 -1.46 -2.38
CA ALA A 196 -65.33 -2.45 -2.05
C ALA A 196 -66.16 -2.11 -0.79
N ALA A 197 -65.72 -1.15 0.03
CA ALA A 197 -66.33 -0.86 1.32
C ALA A 197 -67.58 0.06 1.28
N GLU A 198 -67.96 0.63 0.12
CA GLU A 198 -69.13 1.51 -0.13
C GLU A 198 -69.41 2.67 0.89
N ASP A 199 -68.51 2.95 1.84
CA ASP A 199 -68.62 4.04 2.81
C ASP A 199 -67.98 5.35 2.29
N GLU A 200 -68.79 6.40 2.09
CA GLU A 200 -68.36 7.75 1.69
C GLU A 200 -68.03 8.67 2.88
N SER A 201 -67.33 8.16 3.90
CA SER A 201 -66.88 9.00 5.02
C SER A 201 -65.67 9.88 4.64
N MET A 202 -65.47 10.98 5.36
CA MET A 202 -64.29 11.85 5.22
C MET A 202 -62.98 11.08 5.42
N ASP A 203 -62.97 10.09 6.31
CA ASP A 203 -61.82 9.22 6.56
C ASP A 203 -61.53 8.29 5.38
N THR A 204 -62.56 7.70 4.75
CA THR A 204 -62.38 6.89 3.54
C THR A 204 -61.87 7.73 2.38
N GLN A 205 -62.31 8.98 2.26
CA GLN A 205 -61.80 9.91 1.25
C GLN A 205 -60.33 10.27 1.49
N ALA A 206 -59.94 10.60 2.74
CA ALA A 206 -58.55 10.90 3.08
C ALA A 206 -57.61 9.73 2.82
N ARG A 207 -58.03 8.50 3.18
CA ARG A 207 -57.28 7.27 2.88
C ARG A 207 -57.17 6.99 1.39
N ARG A 208 -58.23 7.25 0.61
CA ARG A 208 -58.22 7.10 -0.85
C ARG A 208 -57.22 8.06 -1.49
N TRP A 209 -57.24 9.33 -1.11
CA TRP A 209 -56.28 10.32 -1.61
C TRP A 209 -54.84 10.02 -1.22
N LEU A 210 -54.60 9.52 -0.01
CA LEU A 210 -53.26 9.09 0.40
C LEU A 210 -52.74 7.96 -0.50
N LEU A 211 -53.55 6.92 -0.74
CA LEU A 211 -53.14 5.81 -1.59
C LEU A 211 -52.97 6.22 -3.05
N GLU A 212 -53.81 7.12 -3.57
CA GLU A 212 -53.67 7.69 -4.92
C GLU A 212 -52.39 8.51 -5.06
N ALA A 213 -52.09 9.38 -4.09
CA ALA A 213 -50.86 10.18 -4.07
C ALA A 213 -49.61 9.28 -3.96
N GLN A 214 -49.63 8.27 -3.09
CA GLN A 214 -48.55 7.29 -2.98
C GLN A 214 -48.36 6.52 -4.30
N ALA A 215 -49.46 6.08 -4.95
CA ALA A 215 -49.36 5.38 -6.23
C ALA A 215 -48.77 6.28 -7.33
N GLN A 216 -49.08 7.58 -7.33
CA GLN A 216 -48.49 8.56 -8.25
C GLN A 216 -47.00 8.79 -7.99
N ALA A 217 -46.60 8.93 -6.72
CA ALA A 217 -45.21 9.06 -6.32
C ALA A 217 -44.38 7.84 -6.75
N LEU A 218 -44.89 6.62 -6.51
CA LEU A 218 -44.22 5.37 -6.89
C LEU A 218 -44.11 5.22 -8.42
N ARG A 219 -45.14 5.62 -9.19
CA ARG A 219 -45.07 5.59 -10.66
C ARG A 219 -44.04 6.55 -11.21
N THR A 220 -43.99 7.77 -10.67
CA THR A 220 -42.99 8.77 -11.09
C THR A 220 -41.59 8.42 -10.61
N GLU A 221 -41.44 7.75 -9.46
CA GLU A 221 -40.16 7.17 -9.02
C GLU A 221 -39.70 6.09 -10.02
N ASN A 222 -40.59 5.19 -10.44
CA ASN A 222 -40.28 4.16 -11.44
C ASN A 222 -39.82 4.79 -12.77
N GLU A 223 -40.58 5.77 -13.27
CA GLU A 223 -40.22 6.48 -14.51
C GLU A 223 -38.88 7.22 -14.38
N MET A 224 -38.62 7.88 -13.24
CA MET A 224 -37.33 8.51 -12.95
C MET A 224 -36.18 7.48 -12.96
N LEU A 225 -36.34 6.33 -12.30
CA LEU A 225 -35.34 5.27 -12.22
C LEU A 225 -35.05 4.64 -13.59
N ASP A 226 -36.08 4.47 -14.43
CA ASP A 226 -35.93 4.02 -15.82
C ASP A 226 -35.18 5.04 -16.68
N GLN A 227 -35.49 6.34 -16.53
CA GLN A 227 -34.72 7.41 -17.18
C GLN A 227 -33.28 7.46 -16.67
N GLU A 228 -33.05 7.23 -15.37
CA GLU A 228 -31.72 7.14 -14.79
C GLU A 228 -30.94 5.98 -15.41
N LEU A 229 -31.53 4.79 -15.51
CA LEU A 229 -30.89 3.61 -16.07
C LEU A 229 -30.59 3.76 -17.57
N SER A 230 -31.53 4.32 -18.34
CA SER A 230 -31.35 4.53 -19.78
C SER A 230 -30.31 5.60 -20.11
N SER A 231 -30.19 6.64 -19.28
CA SER A 231 -29.17 7.69 -19.42
C SER A 231 -27.80 7.31 -18.83
N HIS A 232 -27.70 6.18 -18.12
CA HIS A 232 -26.50 5.80 -17.37
C HIS A 232 -25.24 5.71 -18.23
N SER A 233 -25.28 4.99 -19.36
CA SER A 233 -24.11 4.83 -20.23
C SER A 233 -23.59 6.16 -20.77
N ALA A 234 -24.47 7.04 -21.25
CA ALA A 234 -24.10 8.36 -21.75
C ALA A 234 -23.48 9.25 -20.66
N ARG A 235 -23.99 9.17 -19.42
CA ARG A 235 -23.45 9.92 -18.27
C ARG A 235 -22.08 9.37 -17.85
N VAL A 236 -21.91 8.05 -17.83
CA VAL A 236 -20.61 7.39 -17.58
C VAL A 236 -19.59 7.80 -18.65
N ASP A 237 -19.96 7.76 -19.93
CA ASP A 237 -19.07 8.17 -21.03
C ASP A 237 -18.59 9.63 -20.88
N LEU A 238 -19.47 10.54 -20.46
CA LEU A 238 -19.11 11.93 -20.17
C LEU A 238 -18.17 12.07 -18.97
N LEU A 239 -18.42 11.32 -17.89
CA LEU A 239 -17.54 11.31 -16.72
C LEU A 239 -16.17 10.72 -17.07
N GLU A 240 -16.12 9.66 -17.87
CA GLU A 240 -14.87 9.08 -18.37
C GLU A 240 -14.09 10.08 -19.23
N ALA A 241 -14.76 10.77 -20.16
CA ALA A 241 -14.14 11.81 -20.98
C ALA A 241 -13.58 12.95 -20.12
N LYS A 242 -14.30 13.38 -19.07
CA LYS A 242 -13.82 14.38 -18.10
C LYS A 242 -12.62 13.87 -17.30
N ARG A 243 -12.65 12.62 -16.84
CA ARG A 243 -11.54 11.99 -16.09
C ARG A 243 -10.30 11.90 -16.97
N GLU A 244 -10.45 11.46 -18.22
CA GLU A 244 -9.37 11.36 -19.18
C GLU A 244 -8.74 12.74 -19.44
N ALA A 245 -9.55 13.77 -19.70
CA ALA A 245 -9.06 15.14 -19.88
C ALA A 245 -8.32 15.66 -18.64
N ALA A 246 -8.83 15.40 -17.44
CA ALA A 246 -8.17 15.74 -16.19
C ALA A 246 -6.83 15.00 -16.00
N GLY A 247 -6.79 13.71 -16.35
CA GLY A 247 -5.58 12.89 -16.33
C GLY A 247 -4.52 13.39 -17.30
N GLN A 248 -4.90 13.74 -18.52
CA GLN A 248 -3.97 14.31 -19.49
C GLN A 248 -3.43 15.67 -19.02
N ARG A 249 -4.28 16.54 -18.45
CA ARG A 249 -3.85 17.81 -17.86
C ARG A 249 -2.87 17.61 -16.69
N SER A 250 -3.17 16.68 -15.78
CA SER A 250 -2.26 16.35 -14.67
C SER A 250 -0.91 15.85 -15.21
N ALA A 251 -0.92 14.95 -16.20
CA ALA A 251 0.30 14.44 -16.83
C ALA A 251 1.10 15.55 -17.54
N ALA A 252 0.44 16.50 -18.22
CA ALA A 252 1.09 17.62 -18.87
C ALA A 252 1.79 18.55 -17.87
N ILE A 253 1.10 18.93 -16.79
CA ILE A 253 1.69 19.74 -15.71
C ILE A 253 2.86 18.98 -15.04
N GLY A 254 2.70 17.67 -14.80
CA GLY A 254 3.77 16.82 -14.26
C GLY A 254 5.03 16.80 -15.14
N ARG A 255 4.88 16.72 -16.48
CA ARG A 255 6.02 16.84 -17.40
C ARG A 255 6.68 18.22 -17.32
N ARG A 256 5.90 19.29 -17.21
CA ARG A 256 6.42 20.66 -17.08
C ARG A 256 7.21 20.84 -15.78
N ILE A 257 6.70 20.32 -14.67
CA ILE A 257 7.38 20.31 -13.37
C ILE A 257 8.72 19.57 -13.47
N ALA A 258 8.75 18.37 -14.05
CA ALA A 258 9.99 17.60 -14.19
C ALA A 258 11.06 18.35 -15.01
N LEU A 259 10.66 19.05 -16.07
CA LEU A 259 11.56 19.90 -16.85
C LEU A 259 12.06 21.11 -16.04
N LEU A 260 11.18 21.77 -15.27
CA LEU A 260 11.59 22.89 -14.40
C LEU A 260 12.56 22.44 -13.31
N GLU A 261 12.31 21.30 -12.67
CA GLU A 261 13.19 20.74 -11.63
C GLU A 261 14.57 20.40 -12.18
N GLU A 262 14.67 19.82 -13.39
CA GLU A 262 15.94 19.59 -14.08
C GLU A 262 16.69 20.90 -14.38
N LEU A 263 15.98 21.91 -14.89
CA LEU A 263 16.59 23.21 -15.19
C LEU A 263 17.10 23.90 -13.92
N ILE A 264 16.32 23.88 -12.84
CA ILE A 264 16.71 24.43 -11.53
C ILE A 264 17.95 23.70 -11.00
N ARG A 265 17.97 22.38 -11.07
CA ARG A 265 19.12 21.55 -10.67
C ARG A 265 20.37 21.93 -11.46
N THR A 266 20.28 21.94 -12.78
CA THR A 266 21.42 22.28 -13.67
C THR A 266 21.94 23.69 -13.38
N ARG A 267 21.04 24.66 -13.16
CA ARG A 267 21.40 26.04 -12.85
C ARG A 267 22.10 26.16 -11.50
N ARG A 268 21.57 25.50 -10.46
CA ARG A 268 22.14 25.47 -9.11
C ARG A 268 23.54 24.87 -9.11
N GLN A 269 23.75 23.77 -9.84
CA GLN A 269 25.06 23.14 -9.97
C GLN A 269 26.06 24.10 -10.63
N ALA A 270 25.68 24.71 -11.75
CA ALA A 270 26.54 25.67 -12.45
C ALA A 270 26.89 26.90 -11.59
N ASP A 271 25.93 27.41 -10.80
CA ASP A 271 26.18 28.54 -9.89
C ASP A 271 27.10 28.16 -8.73
N ALA A 272 26.95 26.95 -8.17
CA ALA A 272 27.84 26.43 -7.12
C ALA A 272 29.28 26.22 -7.64
N GLU A 273 29.44 25.67 -8.85
CA GLU A 273 30.75 25.49 -9.49
C GLU A 273 31.43 26.84 -9.75
N ARG A 274 30.70 27.84 -10.25
CA ARG A 274 31.23 29.21 -10.45
C ARG A 274 31.64 29.85 -9.13
N ALA A 275 30.83 29.72 -8.08
CA ALA A 275 31.14 30.24 -6.75
C ALA A 275 32.40 29.58 -6.16
N MET A 276 32.56 28.27 -6.35
CA MET A 276 33.75 27.53 -5.94
C MET A 276 35.01 28.01 -6.67
N LEU A 277 34.96 28.15 -8.00
CA LEU A 277 36.10 28.63 -8.79
C LEU A 277 36.47 30.08 -8.45
N ALA A 278 35.48 30.95 -8.21
CA ALA A 278 35.71 32.33 -7.80
C ALA A 278 36.40 32.40 -6.42
N ALA A 279 35.96 31.60 -5.46
CA ALA A 279 36.56 31.55 -4.13
C ALA A 279 37.99 30.98 -4.15
N GLU A 280 38.24 29.96 -4.99
CA GLU A 280 39.60 29.41 -5.17
C GLU A 280 40.54 30.42 -5.85
N THR A 281 40.05 31.19 -6.82
CA THR A 281 40.82 32.29 -7.43
C THR A 281 41.21 33.34 -6.39
N ARG A 282 40.27 33.75 -5.53
CA ARG A 282 40.55 34.68 -4.42
C ARG A 282 41.52 34.11 -3.39
N ARG A 283 41.49 32.79 -3.15
CA ARG A 283 42.46 32.10 -2.28
C ARG A 283 43.88 32.22 -2.85
N LEU A 284 44.04 31.99 -4.15
CA LEU A 284 45.32 32.12 -4.85
C LEU A 284 45.82 33.58 -4.86
N GLU A 285 44.93 34.55 -5.11
CA GLU A 285 45.27 35.99 -5.04
C GLU A 285 45.73 36.44 -3.65
N ALA A 286 45.24 35.78 -2.59
CA ALA A 286 45.64 36.04 -1.22
C ALA A 286 47.03 35.47 -0.88
N GLU A 287 47.59 34.57 -1.69
CA GLU A 287 48.92 34.00 -1.47
C GLU A 287 50.00 35.10 -1.56
N GLY A 288 50.84 35.18 -0.53
CA GLY A 288 51.83 36.25 -0.39
C GLY A 288 51.32 37.53 0.30
N GLN A 289 50.03 37.61 0.65
CA GLN A 289 49.49 38.67 1.50
C GLN A 289 49.64 38.33 3.00
N HIS A 290 49.14 39.22 3.88
CA HIS A 290 49.21 39.00 5.33
C HIS A 290 48.55 37.67 5.76
N PRO A 291 49.09 36.92 6.75
CA PRO A 291 48.57 35.61 7.15
C PRO A 291 47.07 35.57 7.52
N LEU A 292 46.51 36.67 8.02
CA LEU A 292 45.07 36.79 8.28
C LEU A 292 44.23 36.75 7.01
N VAL A 293 44.67 37.42 5.95
CA VAL A 293 43.98 37.47 4.66
C VAL A 293 43.99 36.08 4.01
N VAL A 294 45.15 35.40 4.05
CA VAL A 294 45.30 34.01 3.59
C VAL A 294 44.35 33.09 4.35
N ARG A 295 44.24 33.23 5.67
CA ARG A 295 43.35 32.40 6.50
C ARG A 295 41.87 32.60 6.16
N LEU A 296 41.43 33.85 6.01
CA LEU A 296 40.03 34.16 5.67
C LEU A 296 39.69 33.70 4.25
N ALA A 297 40.55 33.98 3.27
CA ALA A 297 40.35 33.53 1.90
C ALA A 297 40.33 31.99 1.80
N GLY A 298 41.20 31.30 2.55
CA GLY A 298 41.18 29.84 2.66
C GLY A 298 39.90 29.30 3.31
N GLY A 299 39.38 29.98 4.34
CA GLY A 299 38.10 29.66 4.97
C GLY A 299 36.90 29.83 4.03
N ASN A 300 36.90 30.90 3.21
CA ASN A 300 35.89 31.14 2.19
C ASN A 300 35.93 30.07 1.10
N ALA A 301 37.11 29.73 0.58
CA ALA A 301 37.28 28.66 -0.40
C ALA A 301 36.81 27.29 0.15
N SER A 302 37.11 26.98 1.41
CA SER A 302 36.63 25.76 2.07
C SER A 302 35.10 25.71 2.17
N LEU A 303 34.44 26.83 2.53
CA LEU A 303 32.98 26.89 2.60
C LEU A 303 32.33 26.81 1.22
N SER A 304 32.87 27.48 0.20
CA SER A 304 32.37 27.35 -1.18
C SER A 304 32.45 25.91 -1.69
N ASN A 305 33.51 25.17 -1.34
CA ASN A 305 33.60 23.74 -1.64
C ASN A 305 32.54 22.92 -0.88
N GLN A 306 32.28 23.22 0.40
CA GLN A 306 31.21 22.56 1.15
C GLN A 306 29.81 22.84 0.56
N ILE A 307 29.56 24.06 0.07
CA ILE A 307 28.32 24.40 -0.65
C ILE A 307 28.22 23.57 -1.93
N ALA A 308 29.29 23.48 -2.74
CA ALA A 308 29.30 22.67 -3.94
C ALA A 308 29.03 21.17 -3.65
N GLN A 309 29.60 20.63 -2.57
CA GLN A 309 29.32 19.26 -2.11
C GLN A 309 27.86 19.08 -1.68
N THR A 310 27.28 20.06 -0.98
CA THR A 310 25.86 20.05 -0.56
C THR A 310 24.94 20.07 -1.78
N VAL A 311 25.26 20.87 -2.80
CA VAL A 311 24.53 20.91 -4.07
C VAL A 311 24.64 19.59 -4.84
N ALA A 312 25.81 18.94 -4.85
CA ALA A 312 25.96 17.61 -5.44
C ALA A 312 25.16 16.52 -4.68
N GLN A 313 25.07 16.62 -3.35
CA GLN A 313 24.25 15.74 -2.53
C GLN A 313 22.75 15.93 -2.80
N LEU A 314 22.29 17.16 -2.97
CA LEU A 314 20.92 17.48 -3.37
C LEU A 314 20.53 16.79 -4.67
N ASP A 315 21.43 16.81 -5.66
CA ASP A 315 21.22 16.16 -6.95
C ASP A 315 21.13 14.62 -6.83
N ASP A 316 22.00 13.98 -6.02
CA ASP A 316 21.90 12.55 -5.71
C ASP A 316 20.57 12.19 -5.01
N ILE A 317 20.12 13.01 -4.07
CA ILE A 317 18.84 12.80 -3.38
C ILE A 317 17.66 12.94 -4.34
N ALA A 318 17.67 13.94 -5.21
CA ALA A 318 16.63 14.12 -6.22
C ALA A 318 16.52 12.89 -7.14
N ARG A 319 17.64 12.37 -7.64
CA ARG A 319 17.66 11.13 -8.45
C ARG A 319 17.12 9.93 -7.70
N ARG A 320 17.48 9.77 -6.42
CA ARG A 320 16.99 8.67 -5.58
C ARG A 320 15.49 8.78 -5.34
N LYS A 321 14.97 9.99 -5.18
CA LYS A 321 13.54 10.26 -5.02
C LYS A 321 12.78 9.87 -6.27
N GLU A 322 13.23 10.33 -7.44
CA GLU A 322 12.65 9.96 -8.73
C GLU A 322 12.64 8.43 -8.94
N ALA A 323 13.75 7.76 -8.65
CA ALA A 323 13.83 6.30 -8.73
C ALA A 323 12.86 5.60 -7.74
N THR A 324 12.67 6.18 -6.55
CA THR A 324 11.74 5.66 -5.53
C THR A 324 10.30 5.80 -6.01
N GLU A 325 9.91 6.97 -6.53
CA GLU A 325 8.57 7.22 -7.04
C GLU A 325 8.25 6.37 -8.28
N LEU A 326 9.23 6.16 -9.18
CA LEU A 326 9.06 5.29 -10.33
C LEU A 326 8.83 3.84 -9.93
N LEU A 327 9.61 3.35 -8.96
CA LEU A 327 9.45 2.01 -8.41
C LEU A 327 8.10 1.84 -7.69
N GLU A 328 7.66 2.85 -6.93
CA GLU A 328 6.35 2.86 -6.29
C GLU A 328 5.22 2.76 -7.32
N ARG A 329 5.24 3.58 -8.38
CA ARG A 329 4.24 3.52 -9.45
C ARG A 329 4.22 2.16 -10.17
N GLN A 330 5.40 1.57 -10.40
CA GLN A 330 5.49 0.23 -10.98
C GLN A 330 4.86 -0.82 -10.07
N LEU A 331 5.18 -0.78 -8.77
CA LEU A 331 4.63 -1.70 -7.78
C LEU A 331 3.12 -1.53 -7.58
N ASP A 332 2.60 -0.31 -7.59
CA ASP A 332 1.16 -0.06 -7.55
C ASP A 332 0.45 -0.61 -8.80
N GLY A 333 1.09 -0.49 -9.97
CA GLY A 333 0.62 -1.12 -11.21
C GLY A 333 0.57 -2.64 -11.08
N ASP A 334 1.67 -3.25 -10.66
CA ASP A 334 1.78 -4.69 -10.44
C ASP A 334 0.78 -5.20 -9.38
N PHE A 335 0.58 -4.44 -8.30
CA PHE A 335 -0.40 -4.73 -7.25
C PHE A 335 -1.83 -4.74 -7.81
N ASN A 336 -2.20 -3.73 -8.61
CA ASN A 336 -3.53 -3.66 -9.22
C ASN A 336 -3.74 -4.79 -10.24
N SER A 337 -2.74 -5.09 -11.07
CA SER A 337 -2.79 -6.23 -11.99
C SER A 337 -2.91 -7.56 -11.23
N ALA A 338 -2.16 -7.75 -10.14
CA ALA A 338 -2.27 -8.93 -9.30
C ALA A 338 -3.67 -9.06 -8.68
N ARG A 339 -4.25 -7.95 -8.20
CA ARG A 339 -5.61 -7.91 -7.66
C ARG A 339 -6.66 -8.30 -8.71
N GLU A 340 -6.52 -7.81 -9.93
CA GLU A 340 -7.41 -8.17 -11.05
C GLU A 340 -7.27 -9.65 -11.43
N ILE A 341 -6.03 -10.16 -11.51
CA ILE A 341 -5.76 -11.58 -11.77
C ILE A 341 -6.40 -12.47 -10.70
N ILE A 342 -6.31 -12.09 -9.43
CA ILE A 342 -6.93 -12.83 -8.32
C ILE A 342 -8.47 -12.78 -8.44
N ALA A 343 -9.04 -11.62 -8.77
CA ALA A 343 -10.48 -11.45 -8.94
C ALA A 343 -11.04 -12.30 -10.11
N ILE A 344 -10.29 -12.43 -11.21
CA ILE A 344 -10.67 -13.25 -12.37
C ILE A 344 -10.41 -14.75 -12.11
N GLY A 345 -9.28 -15.08 -11.49
CA GLY A 345 -8.80 -16.46 -11.32
C GLY A 345 -9.51 -17.27 -10.24
N GLY A 346 -10.20 -16.61 -9.29
CA GLY A 346 -10.95 -17.27 -8.22
C GLY A 346 -10.15 -18.35 -7.48
N SER A 347 -10.78 -19.48 -7.13
CA SER A 347 -10.16 -20.62 -6.44
C SER A 347 -9.27 -21.52 -7.31
N ASN A 348 -9.08 -21.18 -8.60
CA ASN A 348 -8.34 -21.98 -9.58
C ASN A 348 -7.20 -21.17 -10.24
N LEU A 349 -6.36 -20.52 -9.43
CA LEU A 349 -5.08 -19.89 -9.84
C LEU A 349 -4.04 -20.94 -10.32
N SER A 350 -4.36 -21.75 -11.33
CA SER A 350 -3.54 -22.88 -11.75
C SER A 350 -2.44 -22.49 -12.74
N GLY A 351 -1.20 -22.84 -12.38
CA GLY A 351 -0.03 -22.92 -13.28
C GLY A 351 0.64 -21.59 -13.55
N GLU A 352 0.31 -20.96 -14.69
CA GLU A 352 1.02 -19.80 -15.23
C GLU A 352 0.78 -18.53 -14.40
N LEU A 353 -0.46 -18.30 -13.96
CA LEU A 353 -0.83 -17.15 -13.12
C LEU A 353 -0.16 -17.22 -11.73
N GLY A 354 -0.08 -18.41 -11.15
CA GLY A 354 0.60 -18.64 -9.87
C GLY A 354 2.12 -18.48 -9.94
N ASN A 355 2.72 -18.74 -11.10
CA ASN A 355 4.15 -18.52 -11.34
C ASN A 355 4.45 -17.02 -11.54
N LEU A 356 3.59 -16.28 -12.24
CA LEU A 356 3.71 -14.83 -12.37
C LEU A 356 3.68 -14.14 -11.00
N LEU A 357 2.73 -14.51 -10.13
CA LEU A 357 2.64 -13.96 -8.77
C LEU A 357 3.87 -14.32 -7.91
N ARG A 358 4.46 -15.51 -8.09
CA ARG A 358 5.73 -15.87 -7.45
C ARG A 358 6.90 -15.05 -7.96
N GLN A 359 6.99 -14.85 -9.27
CA GLN A 359 8.03 -14.02 -9.87
C GLN A 359 7.92 -12.56 -9.39
N GLN A 360 6.69 -12.03 -9.28
CA GLN A 360 6.44 -10.71 -8.70
C GLN A 360 6.89 -10.65 -7.24
N ARG A 361 6.62 -11.69 -6.43
CA ARG A 361 7.13 -11.77 -5.05
C ARG A 361 8.66 -11.78 -4.98
N GLN A 362 9.32 -12.54 -5.85
CA GLN A 362 10.78 -12.61 -5.92
C GLN A 362 11.42 -11.27 -6.31
N ASN A 363 10.71 -10.48 -7.10
CA ASN A 363 11.15 -9.15 -7.52
C ASN A 363 10.85 -8.05 -6.49
N LEU A 364 10.18 -8.36 -5.37
CA LEU A 364 9.91 -7.37 -4.33
C LEU A 364 11.22 -6.88 -3.69
N PRO A 365 11.43 -5.56 -3.58
CA PRO A 365 12.62 -5.00 -2.96
C PRO A 365 12.81 -5.46 -1.49
N GLU A 366 14.05 -5.77 -1.10
CA GLU A 366 14.35 -6.21 0.27
C GLU A 366 14.18 -5.10 1.33
N LEU A 367 13.30 -5.35 2.31
CA LEU A 367 13.04 -4.46 3.46
C LEU A 367 14.31 -4.05 4.24
N ARG A 368 15.27 -4.97 4.41
CA ARG A 368 16.50 -4.74 5.20
C ARG A 368 17.40 -3.67 4.57
N LEU A 369 17.43 -3.58 3.24
CA LEU A 369 18.22 -2.57 2.53
C LEU A 369 17.67 -1.17 2.79
N PHE A 370 16.34 -1.01 2.88
CA PHE A 370 15.72 0.28 3.20
C PHE A 370 16.01 0.73 4.64
N GLU A 371 15.98 -0.18 5.62
CA GLU A 371 16.31 0.16 7.02
C GLU A 371 17.77 0.63 7.17
N ARG A 372 18.70 0.03 6.42
CA ARG A 372 20.11 0.46 6.44
C ARG A 372 20.26 1.85 5.83
N LYS A 373 19.64 2.09 4.66
CA LYS A 373 19.61 3.41 3.99
C LYS A 373 18.89 4.48 4.82
N ALA A 374 17.87 4.13 5.59
CA ALA A 374 17.19 5.04 6.50
C ALA A 374 18.14 5.56 7.59
N ARG A 375 18.92 4.67 8.23
CA ARG A 375 19.93 5.06 9.22
C ARG A 375 21.03 5.95 8.65
N GLU A 376 21.49 5.65 7.43
CA GLU A 376 22.49 6.50 6.75
C GLU A 376 21.96 7.91 6.48
N ARG A 377 20.69 8.04 6.05
CA ARG A 377 20.04 9.34 5.86
C ARG A 377 19.82 10.08 7.16
N GLU A 378 19.38 9.41 8.22
CA GLU A 378 19.20 10.02 9.54
C GLU A 378 20.52 10.59 10.07
N ALA A 379 21.61 9.85 9.90
CA ALA A 379 22.96 10.32 10.24
C ALA A 379 23.35 11.55 9.41
N LEU A 380 23.08 11.56 8.10
CA LEU A 380 23.33 12.72 7.23
C LEU A 380 22.48 13.93 7.65
N ALA A 381 21.18 13.75 7.89
CA ALA A 381 20.28 14.80 8.34
C ALA A 381 20.73 15.40 9.68
N SER A 382 21.15 14.56 10.63
CA SER A 382 21.70 15.03 11.90
C SER A 382 22.99 15.84 11.71
N GLN A 383 23.90 15.40 10.84
CA GLN A 383 25.15 16.12 10.57
C GLN A 383 24.88 17.47 9.90
N THR A 384 24.01 17.51 8.89
CA THR A 384 23.59 18.74 8.20
C THR A 384 22.88 19.69 9.17
N GLY A 385 22.00 19.17 10.03
CA GLY A 385 21.33 19.96 11.06
C GLY A 385 22.30 20.64 12.03
N ILE A 386 23.39 19.96 12.42
CA ILE A 386 24.43 20.54 13.26
C ILE A 386 25.20 21.63 12.50
N LYS A 387 25.63 21.36 11.25
CA LYS A 387 26.34 22.34 10.41
C LYS A 387 25.53 23.62 10.25
N ARG A 388 24.24 23.51 9.92
CA ARG A 388 23.32 24.64 9.80
C ARG A 388 23.28 25.50 11.06
N VAL A 389 23.21 24.89 12.25
CA VAL A 389 23.21 25.63 13.51
C VAL A 389 24.54 26.36 13.74
N LEU A 390 25.66 25.73 13.40
CA LEU A 390 26.98 26.34 13.50
C LEU A 390 27.14 27.51 12.52
N HIS A 391 26.76 27.34 11.25
CA HIS A 391 26.76 28.39 10.24
C HIS A 391 25.87 29.58 10.62
N ARG A 392 24.66 29.31 11.14
CA ARG A 392 23.75 30.36 11.62
C ARG A 392 24.34 31.14 12.80
N ARG A 393 25.01 30.47 13.74
CA ARG A 393 25.72 31.12 14.84
C ARG A 393 26.91 31.96 14.36
N GLU A 394 27.64 31.47 13.38
CA GLU A 394 28.75 32.20 12.76
C GLU A 394 28.24 33.45 12.04
N GLN A 395 27.21 33.32 11.22
CA GLN A 395 26.58 34.42 10.50
C GLN A 395 26.11 35.52 11.47
N GLN A 396 25.52 35.16 12.61
CA GLN A 396 25.12 36.11 13.66
C GLN A 396 26.33 36.86 14.25
N ARG A 397 27.47 36.21 14.43
CA ARG A 397 28.71 36.85 14.95
C ARG A 397 29.32 37.84 13.95
N LEU A 398 29.03 37.66 12.66
CA LEU A 398 29.52 38.48 11.55
C LEU A 398 28.56 39.62 11.16
N MET A 399 27.45 39.84 11.90
CA MET A 399 26.48 40.88 11.57
C MET A 399 27.09 42.29 11.49
N ASP A 400 28.02 42.59 12.39
CA ASP A 400 28.84 43.81 12.35
C ASP A 400 30.23 43.47 11.81
N THR A 401 30.38 43.60 10.48
CA THR A 401 31.61 43.30 9.74
C THR A 401 32.78 44.13 10.26
N GLU A 402 32.56 45.42 10.50
CA GLU A 402 33.59 46.39 10.90
C GLU A 402 34.11 46.09 12.33
N ALA A 403 33.20 45.80 13.26
CA ALA A 403 33.57 45.40 14.61
C ALA A 403 34.21 44.00 14.66
N HIS A 404 33.87 43.11 13.73
CA HIS A 404 34.51 41.80 13.62
C HIS A 404 35.95 41.91 13.10
N VAL A 405 36.18 42.68 12.02
CA VAL A 405 37.53 42.94 11.49
C VAL A 405 38.41 43.61 12.55
N SER A 406 37.87 44.57 13.31
CA SER A 406 38.60 45.23 14.40
C SER A 406 39.01 44.25 15.51
N ARG A 407 38.16 43.29 15.85
CA ARG A 407 38.50 42.20 16.80
C ARG A 407 39.57 41.27 16.24
N LEU A 408 39.47 40.87 14.97
CA LEU A 408 40.46 40.01 14.31
C LEU A 408 41.85 40.65 14.28
N LEU A 409 41.94 41.96 14.01
CA LEU A 409 43.19 42.71 14.03
C LEU A 409 43.79 42.78 15.46
N ALA A 410 42.94 43.05 16.46
CA ALA A 410 43.35 43.09 17.86
C ALA A 410 43.84 41.72 18.38
N GLU A 411 43.13 40.63 18.06
CA GLU A 411 43.53 39.25 18.42
C GLU A 411 44.84 38.82 17.75
N ALA A 412 45.13 39.37 16.58
CA ALA A 412 46.37 39.10 15.85
C ALA A 412 47.55 39.98 16.29
N GLY A 413 47.33 40.94 17.20
CA GLY A 413 48.35 41.89 17.65
C GLY A 413 48.83 42.85 16.56
N VAL A 414 47.96 43.22 15.62
CA VAL A 414 48.27 44.16 14.54
C VAL A 414 47.77 45.55 14.94
N ASP A 415 48.66 46.38 15.48
CA ASP A 415 48.32 47.72 15.99
C ASP A 415 48.10 48.76 14.87
N GLU A 416 48.79 48.63 13.72
CA GLU A 416 48.64 49.51 12.54
C GLU A 416 48.46 48.69 11.25
N ALA A 417 47.22 48.35 10.92
CA ALA A 417 46.88 47.77 9.62
C ALA A 417 46.76 48.87 8.56
N SER A 418 47.30 48.64 7.34
CA SER A 418 47.08 49.57 6.23
C SER A 418 45.60 49.64 5.85
N GLU A 419 45.13 50.81 5.38
CA GLU A 419 43.73 50.98 4.95
C GLU A 419 43.34 49.94 3.89
N SER A 420 44.23 49.65 2.93
CA SER A 420 44.04 48.61 1.91
C SER A 420 43.86 47.20 2.49
N MET A 421 44.56 46.86 3.57
CA MET A 421 44.41 45.58 4.24
C MET A 421 43.08 45.51 4.99
N ARG A 422 42.67 46.61 5.64
CA ARG A 422 41.37 46.70 6.31
C ARG A 422 40.23 46.52 5.32
N THR A 423 40.25 47.23 4.18
CA THR A 423 39.26 47.06 3.11
C THR A 423 39.20 45.61 2.62
N ARG A 424 40.35 44.98 2.38
CA ARG A 424 40.39 43.57 1.94
C ARG A 424 39.81 42.60 2.97
N LEU A 425 40.05 42.84 4.26
CA LEU A 425 39.47 42.03 5.33
C LEU A 425 37.94 42.19 5.41
N VAL A 426 37.43 43.42 5.25
CA VAL A 426 35.99 43.68 5.18
C VAL A 426 35.37 42.95 3.99
N GLU A 427 35.97 43.04 2.79
CA GLU A 427 35.51 42.31 1.59
C GLU A 427 35.42 40.79 1.83
N LEU A 428 36.46 40.19 2.44
CA LEU A 428 36.48 38.75 2.71
C LEU A 428 35.45 38.33 3.77
N VAL A 429 35.17 39.19 4.76
CA VAL A 429 34.14 38.91 5.76
C VAL A 429 32.74 39.08 5.18
N ASP A 430 32.50 40.06 4.31
CA ASP A 430 31.21 40.18 3.61
C ASP A 430 30.98 39.03 2.64
N GLU A 431 32.02 38.57 1.94
CA GLU A 431 31.98 37.33 1.16
C GLU A 431 31.65 36.12 2.06
N ARG A 432 32.30 36.00 3.23
CA ARG A 432 32.02 34.94 4.20
C ARG A 432 30.55 34.94 4.62
N ARG A 433 29.95 36.11 4.85
CA ARG A 433 28.52 36.25 5.20
C ARG A 433 27.60 35.79 4.07
N ALA A 434 27.91 36.17 2.83
CA ALA A 434 27.14 35.75 1.66
C ALA A 434 27.22 34.23 1.46
N LEU A 435 28.42 33.64 1.58
CA LEU A 435 28.62 32.20 1.52
C LEU A 435 27.91 31.48 2.67
N LEU A 436 27.91 32.02 3.89
CA LEU A 436 27.17 31.43 5.01
C LEU A 436 25.66 31.46 4.78
N GLN A 437 25.11 32.52 4.17
CA GLN A 437 23.70 32.55 3.78
C GLN A 437 23.37 31.45 2.77
N GLN A 438 24.18 31.34 1.71
CA GLN A 438 24.01 30.30 0.68
C GLN A 438 24.19 28.88 1.24
N ALA A 439 25.12 28.69 2.18
CA ALA A 439 25.29 27.42 2.89
C ALA A 439 24.04 27.06 3.71
N ILE A 440 23.51 28.01 4.50
CA ILE A 440 22.29 27.78 5.28
C ILE A 440 21.10 27.45 4.38
N GLU A 441 20.92 28.17 3.27
CA GLU A 441 19.83 27.92 2.31
C GLU A 441 19.94 26.53 1.66
N SER A 442 21.13 26.14 1.21
CA SER A 442 21.37 24.81 0.63
C SER A 442 21.24 23.68 1.66
N GLU A 443 21.65 23.90 2.90
CA GLU A 443 21.47 22.96 4.02
C GLU A 443 20.00 22.82 4.43
N ASP A 444 19.23 23.91 4.46
CA ASP A 444 17.79 23.89 4.74
C ASP A 444 17.03 23.12 3.66
N LEU A 445 17.37 23.36 2.39
CA LEU A 445 16.81 22.59 1.28
C LEU A 445 17.20 21.10 1.34
N LEU A 446 18.46 20.80 1.67
CA LEU A 446 18.92 19.42 1.81
C LEU A 446 18.14 18.67 2.89
N LEU A 447 17.86 19.32 4.02
CA LEU A 447 17.04 18.74 5.08
C LEU A 447 15.59 18.51 4.64
N LEU A 448 15.02 19.43 3.86
CA LEU A 448 13.68 19.27 3.28
C LEU A 448 13.62 18.06 2.34
N GLU A 449 14.51 17.97 1.35
CA GLU A 449 14.54 16.88 0.37
C GLU A 449 14.85 15.51 1.02
N LEU A 450 15.67 15.48 2.07
CA LEU A 450 15.89 14.27 2.87
C LEU A 450 14.59 13.79 3.54
N GLY A 451 13.80 14.72 4.09
CA GLY A 451 12.49 14.42 4.68
C GLY A 451 11.47 13.95 3.63
N GLU A 452 11.44 14.58 2.46
CA GLU A 452 10.57 14.15 1.36
C GLU A 452 10.94 12.76 0.82
N LEU A 453 12.24 12.46 0.69
CA LEU A 453 12.71 11.12 0.35
C LEU A 453 12.37 10.09 1.45
N GLU A 454 12.32 10.50 2.71
CA GLU A 454 11.89 9.62 3.82
C GLU A 454 10.41 9.31 3.73
N ALA A 455 9.58 10.31 3.43
CA ALA A 455 8.15 10.12 3.20
C ALA A 455 7.89 9.17 2.02
N SER A 456 8.48 9.42 0.85
CA SER A 456 8.27 8.58 -0.35
C SER A 456 8.74 7.14 -0.14
N GLN A 457 9.88 6.92 0.53
CA GLN A 457 10.32 5.57 0.86
C GLN A 457 9.42 4.89 1.90
N THR A 458 8.86 5.64 2.84
CA THR A 458 7.90 5.11 3.81
C THR A 458 6.62 4.65 3.11
N ASP A 459 6.15 5.40 2.12
CA ASP A 459 4.97 5.05 1.34
C ASP A 459 5.23 3.85 0.43
N LEU A 460 6.38 3.81 -0.27
CA LEU A 460 6.85 2.61 -0.98
C LEU A 460 6.89 1.38 -0.07
N LEU A 461 7.40 1.50 1.16
CA LEU A 461 7.43 0.38 2.12
C LEU A 461 6.02 -0.07 2.55
N LYS A 462 5.05 0.85 2.65
CA LYS A 462 3.65 0.48 2.90
C LYS A 462 3.08 -0.28 1.71
N THR A 463 3.35 0.16 0.48
CA THR A 463 2.92 -0.52 -0.75
C THR A 463 3.51 -1.93 -0.86
N ILE A 464 4.82 -2.08 -0.62
CA ILE A 464 5.49 -3.39 -0.59
C ILE A 464 4.84 -4.32 0.44
N LYS A 465 4.59 -3.83 1.67
CA LYS A 465 3.93 -4.63 2.72
C LYS A 465 2.51 -5.06 2.33
N ARG A 466 1.71 -4.14 1.79
CA ARG A 466 0.36 -4.46 1.31
C ARG A 466 0.38 -5.48 0.18
N PHE A 467 1.37 -5.38 -0.71
CA PHE A 467 1.51 -6.33 -1.82
C PHE A 467 1.97 -7.70 -1.32
N ASP A 468 2.96 -7.77 -0.43
CA ASP A 468 3.40 -9.04 0.18
C ASP A 468 2.28 -9.69 0.99
N GLU A 469 1.46 -8.93 1.74
CA GLU A 469 0.28 -9.44 2.44
C GLU A 469 -0.78 -10.01 1.49
N LEU A 470 -1.06 -9.31 0.37
CA LEU A 470 -1.98 -9.80 -0.67
C LEU A 470 -1.45 -11.11 -1.27
N LEU A 471 -0.16 -11.16 -1.57
CA LEU A 471 0.50 -12.32 -2.15
C LEU A 471 0.51 -13.49 -1.16
N ASP A 472 0.84 -13.27 0.12
CA ASP A 472 0.87 -14.30 1.15
C ASP A 472 -0.45 -15.03 1.32
N VAL A 473 -1.56 -14.29 1.39
CA VAL A 473 -2.90 -14.90 1.56
C VAL A 473 -3.26 -15.76 0.34
N ASN A 474 -2.91 -15.33 -0.87
CA ASN A 474 -3.37 -15.95 -2.11
C ASN A 474 -2.41 -17.03 -2.65
N LEU A 475 -1.12 -16.96 -2.37
CA LEU A 475 -0.11 -17.94 -2.81
C LEU A 475 -0.15 -19.25 -2.03
N LEU A 476 -0.68 -19.27 -0.81
CA LEU A 476 -0.87 -20.49 -0.02
C LEU A 476 -1.73 -21.54 -0.75
N TRP A 477 -2.63 -21.10 -1.62
CA TRP A 477 -3.59 -21.95 -2.34
C TRP A 477 -3.14 -22.29 -3.77
N VAL A 478 -2.01 -21.74 -4.22
CA VAL A 478 -1.44 -22.03 -5.54
C VAL A 478 -0.73 -23.38 -5.48
N ARG A 479 -1.07 -24.26 -6.43
CA ARG A 479 -0.45 -25.58 -6.57
C ARG A 479 1.08 -25.40 -6.70
N SER A 480 1.81 -25.78 -5.67
CA SER A 480 3.21 -25.39 -5.48
C SER A 480 4.19 -26.15 -6.37
N ALA A 481 3.79 -27.28 -6.95
CA ALA A 481 4.62 -28.09 -7.83
C ALA A 481 3.97 -28.24 -9.22
N SER A 482 4.63 -27.71 -10.24
CA SER A 482 4.36 -28.03 -11.63
C SER A 482 4.81 -29.47 -11.92
N ARG A 483 4.22 -30.11 -12.93
CA ARG A 483 4.55 -31.50 -13.31
C ARG A 483 6.01 -31.64 -13.80
N ASN A 484 6.66 -30.53 -14.14
CA ASN A 484 8.05 -30.47 -14.58
C ASN A 484 9.04 -30.45 -13.39
N GLU A 485 8.72 -29.75 -12.29
CA GLU A 485 9.55 -29.76 -11.06
C GLU A 485 9.55 -31.13 -10.36
N LEU A 486 8.46 -31.90 -10.48
CA LEU A 486 8.40 -33.29 -10.00
C LEU A 486 9.30 -34.24 -10.82
N ALA A 487 9.64 -33.90 -12.07
CA ALA A 487 10.61 -34.65 -12.86
C ALA A 487 12.06 -34.33 -12.44
N GLU A 488 12.30 -33.13 -11.91
CA GLU A 488 13.60 -32.72 -11.34
C GLU A 488 13.88 -33.37 -9.98
N LEU A 489 12.87 -33.80 -9.21
CA LEU A 489 13.07 -34.61 -7.99
C LEU A 489 13.77 -35.97 -8.26
N GLY A 490 13.74 -36.46 -9.50
CA GLY A 490 14.51 -37.63 -9.93
C GLY A 490 15.98 -37.33 -10.26
N ALA A 491 16.33 -36.06 -10.46
CA ALA A 491 17.70 -35.59 -10.65
C ALA A 491 18.17 -34.99 -9.31
N LEU A 492 19.08 -35.68 -8.60
CA LEU A 492 19.66 -35.14 -7.37
C LEU A 492 20.23 -33.74 -7.67
N PRO A 493 19.73 -32.66 -7.03
CA PRO A 493 20.19 -31.29 -7.30
C PRO A 493 21.70 -31.20 -7.06
N GLU A 494 22.43 -30.41 -7.87
CA GLU A 494 23.88 -30.16 -7.68
C GLU A 494 24.25 -29.77 -6.23
N GLN A 495 23.29 -29.19 -5.51
CA GLN A 495 23.37 -28.81 -4.10
C GLN A 495 23.64 -30.02 -3.17
N ILE A 496 23.06 -31.20 -3.45
CA ILE A 496 23.34 -32.44 -2.71
C ILE A 496 24.77 -32.92 -2.99
N TRP A 497 25.25 -32.77 -4.22
CA TRP A 497 26.63 -33.11 -4.58
C TRP A 497 27.65 -32.21 -3.87
N ARG A 498 27.29 -30.95 -3.61
CA ARG A 498 28.13 -29.97 -2.90
C ARG A 498 28.26 -30.26 -1.40
N ILE A 499 27.25 -30.88 -0.77
CA ILE A 499 27.33 -31.34 0.63
C ILE A 499 28.27 -32.56 0.76
N ILE A 500 28.35 -33.39 -0.28
CA ILE A 500 29.21 -34.58 -0.34
C ILE A 500 30.63 -34.22 -0.81
N SER A 501 30.83 -33.07 -1.47
CA SER A 501 32.14 -32.69 -2.01
C SER A 501 33.13 -32.23 -0.90
N PRO A 502 34.38 -32.72 -0.91
CA PRO A 502 35.38 -32.35 0.11
C PRO A 502 35.80 -30.87 0.10
N SER A 503 35.53 -30.13 -0.98
CA SER A 503 36.01 -28.75 -1.16
C SER A 503 35.25 -27.74 -0.30
N GLY A 504 33.94 -27.89 -0.13
CA GLY A 504 33.12 -27.01 0.73
C GLY A 504 33.51 -27.12 2.21
N TRP A 505 33.80 -28.34 2.67
CA TRP A 505 34.24 -28.60 4.04
C TRP A 505 35.66 -28.08 4.32
N TYR A 506 36.54 -28.07 3.31
CA TYR A 506 37.86 -27.43 3.43
C TYR A 506 37.75 -25.91 3.63
N GLY A 507 36.82 -25.26 2.92
CA GLY A 507 36.51 -23.84 3.10
C GLY A 507 35.94 -23.52 4.49
N ALA A 508 35.00 -24.32 5.00
CA ALA A 508 34.49 -24.14 6.35
C ALA A 508 35.59 -24.35 7.42
N ALA A 509 36.48 -25.32 7.23
CA ALA A 509 37.60 -25.58 8.14
C ALA A 509 38.66 -24.46 8.09
N SER A 510 38.95 -23.90 6.91
CA SER A 510 39.91 -22.81 6.77
C SER A 510 39.40 -21.51 7.40
N VAL A 511 38.10 -21.23 7.30
CA VAL A 511 37.44 -20.09 7.97
C VAL A 511 37.55 -20.20 9.49
N LEU A 512 37.27 -21.39 10.05
CA LEU A 512 37.43 -21.63 11.49
C LEU A 512 38.91 -21.51 11.93
N ALA A 513 39.86 -22.00 11.13
CA ALA A 513 41.29 -21.88 11.43
C ALA A 513 41.78 -20.42 11.35
N HIS A 514 41.28 -19.65 10.40
CA HIS A 514 41.60 -18.23 10.25
C HIS A 514 41.05 -17.41 11.44
N GLN A 515 39.80 -17.68 11.84
CA GLN A 515 39.18 -16.99 12.98
C GLN A 515 39.82 -17.39 14.32
N ALA A 516 40.27 -18.64 14.45
CA ALA A 516 41.02 -19.11 15.62
C ALA A 516 42.40 -18.45 15.78
N THR A 517 42.98 -17.91 14.72
CA THR A 517 44.29 -17.24 14.75
C THR A 517 44.20 -15.72 14.86
N HIS A 518 43.08 -15.11 14.42
CA HIS A 518 42.92 -13.65 14.34
C HIS A 518 41.94 -13.06 15.37
N SER A 519 41.12 -13.86 16.06
CA SER A 519 40.15 -13.39 17.05
C SER A 519 40.44 -13.91 18.45
N ALA A 520 40.85 -13.01 19.36
CA ALA A 520 41.03 -13.32 20.78
C ALA A 520 39.72 -13.78 21.45
N VAL A 521 38.58 -13.27 20.97
CA VAL A 521 37.24 -13.63 21.46
C VAL A 521 36.91 -15.09 21.14
N PHE A 522 37.31 -15.59 19.97
CA PHE A 522 37.10 -16.99 19.59
C PHE A 522 37.89 -17.95 20.48
N ILE A 523 39.15 -17.62 20.78
CA ILE A 523 39.99 -18.42 21.68
C ILE A 523 39.42 -18.43 23.11
N LEU A 524 38.97 -17.27 23.62
CA LEU A 524 38.34 -17.18 24.93
C LEU A 524 37.03 -17.98 25.01
N LEU A 525 36.17 -17.86 24.00
CA LEU A 525 34.90 -18.57 23.96
C LEU A 525 35.10 -20.09 23.77
N GLY A 526 36.04 -20.47 22.90
CA GLY A 526 36.43 -21.86 22.68
C GLY A 526 37.05 -22.50 23.93
N SER A 527 37.95 -21.80 24.63
CA SER A 527 38.55 -22.29 25.87
C SER A 527 37.53 -22.38 27.02
N ALA A 528 36.63 -21.40 27.15
CA ALA A 528 35.53 -21.45 28.10
C ALA A 528 34.61 -22.64 27.83
N LEU A 529 34.34 -22.94 26.56
CA LEU A 529 33.51 -24.07 26.17
C LEU A 529 34.18 -25.43 26.37
N ILE A 530 35.50 -25.52 26.13
CA ILE A 530 36.29 -26.72 26.46
C ILE A 530 36.31 -26.94 27.98
N ALA A 531 36.51 -25.87 28.77
CA ALA A 531 36.44 -25.93 30.22
C ALA A 531 35.04 -26.38 30.70
N PHE A 532 33.97 -25.90 30.06
CA PHE A 532 32.60 -26.32 30.33
C PHE A 532 32.35 -27.81 30.00
N LEU A 533 32.86 -28.29 28.85
CA LEU A 533 32.79 -29.69 28.45
C LEU A 533 33.56 -30.62 29.40
N TRP A 534 34.68 -30.17 29.96
CA TRP A 534 35.41 -30.88 31.01
C TRP A 534 34.66 -30.84 32.35
N GLY A 535 34.11 -29.68 32.71
CA GLY A 535 33.26 -29.45 33.89
C GLY A 535 32.02 -30.34 33.93
N ARG A 536 31.51 -30.76 32.77
CA ARG A 536 30.37 -31.67 32.63
C ARG A 536 30.51 -32.96 33.45
N LYS A 537 31.71 -33.54 33.54
CA LYS A 537 31.92 -34.77 34.34
C LYS A 537 31.65 -34.52 35.83
N TYR A 538 31.97 -33.34 36.33
CA TYR A 538 31.67 -32.92 37.70
C TYR A 538 30.18 -32.67 37.90
N LEU A 539 29.51 -32.06 36.92
CA LEU A 539 28.05 -31.84 36.97
C LEU A 539 27.27 -33.16 37.02
N VAL A 540 27.69 -34.17 36.24
CA VAL A 540 27.06 -35.51 36.27
C VAL A 540 27.32 -36.21 37.61
N ARG A 541 28.55 -36.14 38.14
CA ARG A 541 28.87 -36.68 39.47
C ARG A 541 28.08 -35.99 40.58
N PHE A 542 27.91 -34.68 40.50
CA PHE A 542 27.11 -33.90 41.45
C PHE A 542 25.64 -34.35 41.46
N VAL A 543 25.08 -34.64 40.28
CA VAL A 543 23.73 -35.22 40.16
C VAL A 543 23.67 -36.59 40.84
N GLU A 544 24.63 -37.48 40.57
CA GLU A 544 24.66 -38.81 41.20
C GLU A 544 24.83 -38.75 42.74
N GLU A 545 25.71 -37.88 43.25
CA GLU A 545 25.96 -37.70 44.67
C GLU A 545 24.77 -37.07 45.41
N THR A 546 24.06 -36.14 44.77
CA THR A 546 22.86 -35.50 45.33
C THR A 546 21.69 -36.47 45.32
N SER A 547 21.53 -37.26 44.25
CA SER A 547 20.55 -38.35 44.17
C SER A 547 20.71 -39.42 45.26
N ASN A 548 21.95 -39.69 45.71
CA ASN A 548 22.22 -40.65 46.80
C ASN A 548 21.76 -40.16 48.19
N LYS A 549 21.44 -38.88 48.35
CA LYS A 549 20.97 -38.29 49.62
C LYS A 549 19.44 -38.41 49.80
N LEU A 550 18.72 -38.84 48.77
CA LEU A 550 17.27 -39.06 48.80
C LEU A 550 16.89 -40.43 49.39
N GLY A 551 15.73 -40.47 50.05
CA GLY A 551 15.22 -41.69 50.71
C GLY A 551 15.55 -41.81 52.20
N LYS A 552 16.26 -40.83 52.79
CA LYS A 552 16.45 -40.72 54.24
C LYS A 552 15.48 -39.66 54.81
N PRO A 553 14.65 -39.97 55.82
CA PRO A 553 13.60 -39.07 56.32
C PRO A 553 14.08 -37.70 56.82
N ILE A 554 15.37 -37.56 57.16
CA ILE A 554 15.93 -36.36 57.80
C ILE A 554 16.56 -35.39 56.78
N THR A 555 16.94 -35.87 55.58
CA THR A 555 17.72 -35.07 54.61
C THR A 555 16.97 -34.75 53.33
N ASP A 556 15.75 -35.24 53.16
CA ASP A 556 14.98 -35.03 51.92
C ASP A 556 14.37 -33.62 51.86
N ARG A 557 14.62 -32.89 50.77
CA ARG A 557 14.11 -31.53 50.52
C ARG A 557 13.86 -31.36 49.03
N PHE A 558 12.73 -30.73 48.67
CA PHE A 558 12.38 -30.41 47.28
C PHE A 558 13.46 -29.58 46.56
N ALA A 559 14.22 -28.78 47.30
CA ALA A 559 15.36 -28.02 46.77
C ALA A 559 16.38 -28.91 46.04
N TYR A 560 16.61 -30.15 46.46
CA TYR A 560 17.53 -31.07 45.80
C TYR A 560 17.01 -31.52 44.42
N THR A 561 15.69 -31.73 44.29
CA THR A 561 15.05 -32.02 43.00
C THR A 561 15.23 -30.87 42.02
N LEU A 562 15.05 -29.63 42.49
CA LEU A 562 15.24 -28.43 41.65
C LEU A 562 16.71 -28.24 41.27
N GLN A 563 17.65 -28.46 42.21
CA GLN A 563 19.08 -28.41 41.93
C GLN A 563 19.51 -29.45 40.89
N VAL A 564 19.05 -30.70 41.04
CA VAL A 564 19.36 -31.78 40.08
C VAL A 564 18.76 -31.48 38.70
N LEU A 565 17.55 -30.91 38.63
CA LEU A 565 16.95 -30.48 37.36
C LEU A 565 17.79 -29.39 36.69
N ILE A 566 18.14 -28.31 37.40
CA ILE A 566 18.94 -27.21 36.86
C ILE A 566 20.31 -27.73 36.39
N VAL A 567 21.00 -28.51 37.21
CA VAL A 567 22.32 -29.07 36.85
C VAL A 567 22.22 -30.03 35.65
N SER A 568 21.14 -30.81 35.53
CA SER A 568 20.91 -31.69 34.38
C SER A 568 20.65 -30.91 33.09
N LEU A 569 19.90 -29.81 33.16
CA LEU A 569 19.67 -28.90 32.02
C LEU A 569 20.98 -28.22 31.59
N VAL A 570 21.75 -27.69 32.54
CA VAL A 570 23.06 -27.09 32.27
C VAL A 570 24.02 -28.12 31.64
N ALA A 571 24.08 -29.34 32.18
CA ALA A 571 24.92 -30.40 31.63
C ALA A 571 24.51 -30.85 30.22
N ALA A 572 23.22 -30.71 29.87
CA ALA A 572 22.70 -31.03 28.54
C ALA A 572 23.06 -29.98 27.47
N ALA A 573 23.28 -28.72 27.87
CA ALA A 573 23.57 -27.61 26.97
C ALA A 573 24.96 -27.67 26.31
N ALA A 574 25.88 -28.49 26.78
CA ALA A 574 27.29 -28.40 26.38
C ALA A 574 27.56 -28.64 24.88
N TRP A 575 26.91 -29.62 24.27
CA TRP A 575 27.04 -29.90 22.83
C TRP A 575 26.19 -28.99 21.94
N PRO A 576 24.92 -28.70 22.30
CA PRO A 576 24.13 -27.67 21.62
C PRO A 576 24.80 -26.30 21.59
N LEU A 577 25.39 -25.88 22.71
CA LEU A 577 26.09 -24.60 22.81
C LEU A 577 27.33 -24.58 21.91
N LEU A 578 28.04 -25.72 21.78
CA LEU A 578 29.12 -25.85 20.81
C LEU A 578 28.63 -25.69 19.37
N ALA A 579 27.53 -26.35 19.01
CA ALA A 579 26.94 -26.20 17.68
C ALA A 579 26.52 -24.75 17.40
N ALA A 580 25.87 -24.09 18.37
CA ALA A 580 25.45 -22.70 18.25
C ALA A 580 26.64 -21.73 18.13
N VAL A 581 27.67 -21.88 18.95
CA VAL A 581 28.86 -21.02 18.91
C VAL A 581 29.64 -21.21 17.62
N VAL A 582 29.87 -22.45 17.20
CA VAL A 582 30.55 -22.74 15.92
C VAL A 582 29.72 -22.21 14.75
N GLY A 583 28.41 -22.43 14.77
CA GLY A 583 27.52 -21.95 13.71
C GLY A 583 27.45 -20.43 13.63
N TRP A 584 27.41 -19.73 14.77
CA TRP A 584 27.43 -18.28 14.83
C TRP A 584 28.75 -17.70 14.31
N GLN A 585 29.88 -18.31 14.65
CA GLN A 585 31.19 -17.85 14.18
C GLN A 585 31.35 -18.00 12.66
N LEU A 586 30.86 -19.10 12.09
CA LEU A 586 30.80 -19.29 10.65
C LEU A 586 29.96 -18.23 9.92
N GLN A 587 28.98 -17.63 10.58
CA GLN A 587 28.16 -16.54 10.02
C GLN A 587 28.81 -15.16 10.11
N VAL A 588 29.57 -14.91 11.18
CA VAL A 588 30.15 -13.57 11.47
C VAL A 588 31.55 -13.39 10.84
N SER A 589 32.16 -14.46 10.34
CA SER A 589 33.49 -14.39 9.72
C SER A 589 33.50 -13.59 8.41
N GLU A 590 34.42 -12.63 8.28
CA GLU A 590 34.65 -11.87 7.04
C GLU A 590 35.13 -12.75 5.87
N ALA A 591 35.66 -13.95 6.17
CA ALA A 591 36.09 -14.93 5.18
C ALA A 591 35.00 -15.98 4.87
N ALA A 592 33.77 -15.80 5.34
CA ALA A 592 32.70 -16.76 5.13
C ALA A 592 32.39 -16.93 3.62
N THR A 593 32.52 -18.17 3.15
CA THR A 593 31.96 -18.62 1.87
C THR A 593 30.46 -18.89 2.04
N GLU A 594 29.69 -18.80 0.95
CA GLU A 594 28.24 -19.10 0.93
C GLU A 594 27.92 -20.44 1.61
N PHE A 595 28.73 -21.48 1.35
CA PHE A 595 28.57 -22.78 1.98
C PHE A 595 28.82 -22.76 3.49
N SER A 596 29.87 -22.09 3.93
CA SER A 596 30.18 -21.98 5.37
C SER A 596 29.14 -21.18 6.14
N ALA A 597 28.56 -20.14 5.52
CA ALA A 597 27.47 -19.37 6.11
C ALA A 597 26.18 -20.19 6.21
N ALA A 598 25.82 -20.94 5.17
CA ALA A 598 24.66 -21.84 5.17
C ALA A 598 24.77 -22.95 6.24
N VAL A 599 25.95 -23.57 6.37
CA VAL A 599 26.24 -24.52 7.46
C VAL A 599 26.15 -23.85 8.83
N GLY A 600 26.61 -22.60 8.93
CA GLY A 600 26.51 -21.81 10.15
C GLY A 600 25.07 -21.56 10.59
N ILE A 601 24.19 -21.21 9.65
CA ILE A 601 22.75 -21.00 9.89
C ILE A 601 22.10 -22.31 10.35
N ALA A 602 22.36 -23.41 9.63
CA ALA A 602 21.80 -24.73 9.98
C ALA A 602 22.21 -25.18 11.39
N LEU A 603 23.47 -24.97 11.79
CA LEU A 603 23.97 -25.33 13.12
C LEU A 603 23.31 -24.52 14.24
N VAL A 604 23.10 -23.22 14.06
CA VAL A 604 22.43 -22.36 15.05
C VAL A 604 20.96 -22.73 15.17
N LEU A 605 20.28 -22.92 14.04
CA LEU A 605 18.87 -23.32 14.02
C LEU A 605 18.68 -24.64 14.77
N LEU A 606 19.52 -25.65 14.48
CA LEU A 606 19.43 -26.99 15.06
C LEU A 606 19.91 -27.11 16.50
N ALA A 607 20.63 -26.11 17.01
CA ALA A 607 21.16 -26.14 18.37
C ALA A 607 20.02 -26.24 19.41
N MET A 608 18.90 -25.53 19.20
CA MET A 608 17.79 -25.56 20.15
C MET A 608 17.09 -26.93 20.19
N GLN A 609 16.80 -27.53 19.02
CA GLN A 609 16.17 -28.85 18.95
C GLN A 609 17.11 -29.92 19.49
N PHE A 610 18.41 -29.80 19.21
CA PHE A 610 19.43 -30.66 19.80
C PHE A 610 19.48 -30.53 21.33
N TYR A 611 19.35 -29.32 21.87
CA TYR A 611 19.28 -29.08 23.31
C TYR A 611 18.10 -29.76 23.97
N LEU A 612 16.90 -29.63 23.40
CA LEU A 612 15.70 -30.26 23.94
C LEU A 612 15.83 -31.79 23.99
N LEU A 613 16.23 -32.42 22.87
CA LEU A 613 16.48 -33.86 22.82
C LEU A 613 17.50 -34.29 23.87
N ARG A 614 18.56 -33.50 24.05
CA ARG A 614 19.63 -33.80 25.00
C ARG A 614 19.17 -33.63 26.45
N ALA A 615 18.38 -32.60 26.75
CA ALA A 615 17.82 -32.33 28.07
C ALA A 615 16.93 -33.49 28.53
N PHE A 616 16.00 -33.94 27.68
CA PHE A 616 15.15 -35.10 27.97
C PHE A 616 15.98 -36.37 28.20
N ARG A 617 17.02 -36.59 27.38
CA ARG A 617 17.92 -37.72 27.57
C ARG A 617 18.67 -37.65 28.91
N PHE A 618 19.12 -36.46 29.32
CA PHE A 618 19.85 -36.27 30.58
C PHE A 618 18.99 -36.49 31.82
N ILE A 619 17.72 -36.09 31.77
CA ILE A 619 16.74 -36.36 32.82
C ILE A 619 16.58 -37.89 33.05
N CYS A 620 16.75 -38.69 31.98
CA CYS A 620 16.59 -40.14 31.97
C CYS A 620 17.89 -40.94 32.23
N ILE A 621 19.00 -40.27 32.59
CA ILE A 621 20.27 -40.94 32.93
C ILE A 621 20.10 -41.84 34.18
N PRO A 622 20.86 -42.94 34.29
CA PRO A 622 20.82 -43.80 35.47
C PRO A 622 21.15 -42.97 36.72
N ARG A 623 20.33 -43.09 37.77
CA ARG A 623 20.41 -42.24 38.99
C ARG A 623 20.20 -40.74 38.74
N GLY A 624 19.72 -40.35 37.56
CA GLY A 624 19.27 -39.01 37.24
C GLY A 624 17.89 -38.69 37.83
N LEU A 625 17.34 -37.54 37.46
CA LEU A 625 16.09 -37.01 38.00
C LEU A 625 14.92 -38.01 37.89
N ALA A 626 14.70 -38.62 36.72
CA ALA A 626 13.59 -39.55 36.51
C ALA A 626 13.70 -40.86 37.32
N ALA A 627 14.92 -41.38 37.46
CA ALA A 627 15.18 -42.61 38.20
C ALA A 627 15.16 -42.39 39.73
N ALA A 628 15.84 -41.34 40.22
CA ALA A 628 16.06 -41.13 41.65
C ALA A 628 14.91 -40.37 42.33
N HIS A 629 14.37 -39.32 41.70
CA HIS A 629 13.33 -38.47 42.30
C HIS A 629 11.92 -38.93 41.92
N PHE A 630 11.70 -39.32 40.67
CA PHE A 630 10.37 -39.76 40.20
C PHE A 630 10.18 -41.29 40.25
N ARG A 631 11.22 -42.05 40.59
CA ARG A 631 11.19 -43.53 40.75
C ARG A 631 10.65 -44.28 39.54
N TRP A 632 10.90 -43.78 38.34
CA TRP A 632 10.50 -44.47 37.11
C TRP A 632 11.25 -45.80 36.96
N PRO A 633 10.61 -46.85 36.43
CA PRO A 633 11.23 -48.15 36.26
C PRO A 633 12.40 -48.07 35.26
N GLU A 634 13.56 -48.60 35.66
CA GLU A 634 14.78 -48.60 34.86
C GLU A 634 14.62 -49.19 33.44
N PRO A 635 13.83 -50.27 33.22
CA PRO A 635 13.57 -50.77 31.86
C PRO A 635 12.95 -49.74 30.92
N SER A 636 12.02 -48.91 31.41
CA SER A 636 11.37 -47.85 30.60
C SER A 636 12.34 -46.70 30.31
N LEU A 637 13.19 -46.34 31.27
CA LEU A 637 14.22 -45.31 31.08
C LEU A 637 15.32 -45.76 30.11
N GLN A 638 15.65 -47.05 30.07
CA GLN A 638 16.59 -47.60 29.09
C GLN A 638 16.03 -47.51 27.67
N LEU A 639 14.76 -47.88 27.48
CA LEU A 639 14.09 -47.74 26.19
C LEU A 639 14.06 -46.28 25.73
N LEU A 640 13.64 -45.37 26.60
CA LEU A 640 13.55 -43.94 26.26
C LEU A 640 14.91 -43.34 25.91
N ARG A 641 15.99 -43.70 26.62
CA ARG A 641 17.35 -43.29 26.27
C ARG A 641 17.77 -43.77 24.88
N ARG A 642 17.45 -45.02 24.54
CA ARG A 642 17.79 -45.63 23.25
C ARG A 642 17.00 -44.97 22.11
N GLU A 643 15.71 -44.72 22.29
CA GLU A 643 14.89 -44.06 21.27
C GLU A 643 15.24 -42.59 21.10
N LEU A 644 15.55 -41.87 22.19
CA LEU A 644 16.05 -40.49 22.09
C LEU A 644 17.43 -40.42 21.41
N ASP A 645 18.30 -41.41 21.62
CA ASP A 645 19.55 -41.52 20.86
C ASP A 645 19.28 -41.76 19.39
N ARG A 646 18.43 -42.75 19.06
CA ARG A 646 18.04 -43.06 17.69
C ARG A 646 17.47 -41.85 16.98
N LEU A 647 16.51 -41.17 17.61
CA LEU A 647 15.91 -39.95 17.10
C LEU A 647 16.96 -38.87 16.89
N SER A 648 17.87 -38.66 17.84
CA SER A 648 18.95 -37.66 17.68
C SER A 648 19.85 -38.01 16.49
N TRP A 649 20.20 -39.28 16.30
CA TRP A 649 21.08 -39.73 15.22
C TRP A 649 20.40 -39.77 13.84
N THR A 650 19.08 -39.92 13.75
CA THR A 650 18.35 -39.92 12.47
C THR A 650 17.82 -38.54 12.10
N TYR A 651 17.24 -37.82 13.05
CA TYR A 651 16.60 -36.52 12.82
C TYR A 651 17.63 -35.41 12.62
N LEU A 652 18.65 -35.28 13.47
CA LEU A 652 19.57 -34.14 13.38
C LEU A 652 20.36 -34.09 12.07
N PRO A 653 20.91 -35.20 11.54
CA PRO A 653 21.58 -35.17 10.24
C PRO A 653 20.61 -34.89 9.09
N ALA A 654 19.41 -35.48 9.11
CA ALA A 654 18.40 -35.24 8.08
C ALA A 654 17.94 -33.76 8.08
N ALA A 655 17.62 -33.23 9.26
CA ALA A 655 17.24 -31.84 9.45
C ALA A 655 18.39 -30.87 9.10
N GLY A 656 19.64 -31.27 9.38
CA GLY A 656 20.86 -30.56 8.99
C GLY A 656 21.00 -30.44 7.49
N VAL A 657 20.88 -31.56 6.77
CA VAL A 657 20.94 -31.56 5.31
C VAL A 657 19.84 -30.71 4.71
N THR A 658 18.59 -30.83 5.18
CA THR A 658 17.49 -29.99 4.68
C THR A 658 17.71 -28.51 4.98
N ALA A 659 18.19 -28.16 6.18
CA ALA A 659 18.45 -26.76 6.54
C ALA A 659 19.59 -26.16 5.72
N VAL A 660 20.64 -26.93 5.42
CA VAL A 660 21.73 -26.51 4.54
C VAL A 660 21.24 -26.36 3.11
N ILE A 661 20.41 -27.27 2.59
CA ILE A 661 19.83 -27.15 1.25
C ILE A 661 18.96 -25.89 1.16
N VAL A 662 18.08 -25.67 2.12
CA VAL A 662 17.21 -24.47 2.17
C VAL A 662 18.02 -23.19 2.26
N ALA A 663 19.14 -23.19 2.99
CA ALA A 663 20.03 -22.04 3.11
C ALA A 663 21.00 -21.85 1.92
N LEU A 664 21.20 -22.89 1.11
CA LEU A 664 21.97 -22.85 -0.14
C LEU A 664 21.08 -22.62 -1.37
N ASP A 665 19.77 -22.73 -1.21
CA ASP A 665 18.80 -22.49 -2.27
C ASP A 665 18.90 -21.01 -2.65
N PRO A 666 19.19 -20.67 -3.93
CA PRO A 666 19.21 -19.28 -4.39
C PRO A 666 17.87 -18.56 -4.20
N LEU A 667 16.81 -19.27 -3.81
CA LEU A 667 15.51 -18.74 -3.41
C LEU A 667 15.47 -18.13 -1.99
N ASN A 668 16.48 -18.35 -1.14
CA ASN A 668 16.57 -17.83 0.24
C ASN A 668 17.90 -17.14 0.59
N ALA A 669 18.85 -17.06 -0.36
CA ALA A 669 20.20 -16.52 -0.16
C ALA A 669 20.28 -15.00 -0.35
#